data_AF-A0A4P6UHA6-F1
#
_entry.id   AF-A0A4P6UHA6-F1
#
_cell.length_a   1.000
_cell.length_b   1.000
_cell.length_c   1.000
_cell.angle_alpha   90.00
_cell.angle_beta   90.00
_cell.angle_gamma   90.00
#
_symmetry.space_group_name_H-M   'P 1'
#
loop_
_entity.id
_entity.type
_entity.pdbx_description
1 polymer ?
#
loop_
_entity_poly.entity_id
_entity_poly.type
_entity_poly.pdbx_seq_one_letter_code
_entity_poly.pdbx_strand_id
1 'polypeptide(L)'
;MTRRADAPLTRADFHAARGVLLVTRHPPPPPVPVPGQPAAVQANPAEGVEILVAVWDDGSVTALHGHVDLGTGIRTALTQIVAEELDVPMDRVNMVLGDTTRAPNQGATIASASIQIHAVPLRLAAAQARHWLLARAGAQLQADLAGLDVQEGVVRDRATGRLITYGELVGKDHVELSLDARTAVKPPADYTLVGTPAPRVDLVAKATGELVFVHDMRVPGMLHGRVVRPPYAGADHGDFIGNTLESVDESSIAHIPGIRAVVVIRDFVGVVAEREEDAEQAMRELRVAWRSWPGLPPLDDLAQALRTQPSTPRRLVDEGDVDAALAGAAQAMPRTYVWPYQMHASLGPSCAVADWRADGEGGAARMTVWAGTQNPHVLRADLARLMGMPDLSIDLIRMEAAGCYGRNCADDVAADAALLSRAAGAPVRVQLTREQENAWEPKGAAQLMQVRGGLNADGSIAAYDFETSYPSNGAPTLALLLTRVIEPLAQAYEMGDRTARPPYTLDNLRVTVNDMAPIVRASWLRGVSALPNSFAHESYFDELATAAGEDPVAFRLRHLQDARAAELVRATAERAGWRVHTGPKQGPQAGGEGDIVSGQGFAYARYVHSKWPGFGAAWAAWVADVDVNRRTGEVQVRRVVVGHDAGLLINPAGVEHQVHGNVLQTTSRALKEQVDFSAPGRPLAQRGSTVPVPQAPPVQNLEWGAYPILSFRDVPVIEVLHMPRPDEPSLGAGESASVPGTAAIANAIFDATGVRLRQPPFTPETVRAALQSSAEPQGGDAGAQARPAPWPASGGTGTETRWPWGAMPPRTRGWLARGLTMTAGVLGLGAALLGWRPAIAPVAPSTSSPYSAATLEKGRRLAAAGDCAVCHTQSGGTVNAGGRALRTPFGTIYSTNLTPDVETGIGLWSFSAFQRAMRAGISRDGRHLYPAFPYTAFAKTSDEDLEALYAYLMAQPAVRAPTPSPELAFPFNLRPLMAVWNGLFHDPAPYQPVATQTPEWNRGAYLVNGLGHCSACHTPRNAFGAEKTGGPVWLSGAFIDGWEAPALTALSRAPMPWTREDLYAYLHQGYSRNHGTVSGPMAPVIEGLQALPETDIRAMATYLASFNVPADAEPGSLSGRQAAEWVAVAQDSAPLAGAGQRLFDGACAACHHDGQGPRLLGVNVPLALNSNLHSDHPDNLLRVILDGIRAPAARDIGFMPGFRHAFSDAQLAELAGYMRARFAPDKPVWRDLPAQVARLRQLPPH
;
A
#
# COMPACT_ATOMS: atom_id res chain seq x y z
N MET A 1 20.36 37.35 9.42
CA MET A 1 21.34 37.34 8.30
C MET A 1 21.61 35.89 7.96
N THR A 2 21.59 35.51 6.68
CA THR A 2 22.00 34.18 6.22
C THR A 2 23.48 33.97 6.56
N ARG A 3 23.86 32.84 7.14
CA ARG A 3 25.27 32.54 7.43
C ARG A 3 26.01 32.35 6.12
N ARG A 4 27.30 32.69 6.08
CA ARG A 4 28.10 32.47 4.88
C ARG A 4 28.17 31.00 4.48
N ALA A 5 28.13 30.09 5.45
CA ALA A 5 28.06 28.66 5.22
C ALA A 5 26.83 28.16 4.45
N ASP A 6 25.77 28.97 4.33
CA ASP A 6 24.53 28.62 3.64
C ASP A 6 24.51 29.15 2.19
N ALA A 7 25.46 30.00 1.80
CA ALA A 7 25.41 30.75 0.53
C ALA A 7 25.89 29.97 -0.72
N PRO A 8 26.98 29.16 -0.67
CA PRO A 8 27.46 28.46 -1.87
C PRO A 8 26.51 27.35 -2.35
N LEU A 9 26.23 27.35 -3.64
CA LEU A 9 25.33 26.40 -4.29
C LEU A 9 26.07 25.40 -5.17
N THR A 10 27.30 25.71 -5.59
CA THR A 10 28.15 24.84 -6.43
C THR A 10 29.59 24.79 -5.91
N ARG A 11 30.38 23.79 -6.32
CA ARG A 11 31.84 23.77 -6.04
C ARG A 11 32.54 25.04 -6.54
N ALA A 12 32.11 25.59 -7.69
CA ALA A 12 32.67 26.82 -8.24
C ALA A 12 32.46 28.03 -7.31
N ASP A 13 31.31 28.12 -6.64
CA ASP A 13 31.03 29.19 -5.68
C ASP A 13 32.01 29.18 -4.50
N PHE A 14 32.36 27.99 -3.98
CA PHE A 14 33.35 27.86 -2.91
C PHE A 14 34.75 28.32 -3.37
N HIS A 15 35.21 27.87 -4.54
CA HIS A 15 36.52 28.27 -5.07
C HIS A 15 36.59 29.77 -5.43
N ALA A 16 35.46 30.40 -5.77
CA ALA A 16 35.39 31.84 -6.06
C ALA A 16 35.24 32.71 -4.79
N ALA A 17 34.87 32.13 -3.65
CA ALA A 17 34.55 32.89 -2.46
C ALA A 17 35.79 33.50 -1.78
N ARG A 18 35.66 34.69 -1.19
CA ARG A 18 36.68 35.30 -0.31
C ARG A 18 36.34 35.07 1.15
N GLY A 19 37.29 35.23 2.06
CA GLY A 19 37.07 35.02 3.50
C GLY A 19 36.67 33.58 3.80
N VAL A 20 37.44 32.64 3.26
CA VAL A 20 37.19 31.20 3.39
C VAL A 20 38.51 30.43 3.46
N LEU A 21 38.55 29.46 4.37
CA LEU A 21 39.55 28.39 4.43
C LEU A 21 38.91 27.10 3.93
N LEU A 22 39.40 26.57 2.81
CA LEU A 22 38.96 25.32 2.20
C LEU A 22 39.98 24.22 2.49
N VAL A 23 39.47 23.03 2.82
CA VAL A 23 40.26 21.79 2.77
C VAL A 23 39.70 20.90 1.68
N THR A 24 40.52 20.64 0.67
CA THR A 24 40.14 20.02 -0.59
C THR A 24 40.92 18.73 -0.86
N ARG A 25 40.38 17.87 -1.71
CA ARG A 25 40.97 16.58 -2.07
C ARG A 25 40.78 16.32 -3.56
N HIS A 26 41.82 15.83 -4.24
CA HIS A 26 41.63 15.32 -5.61
C HIS A 26 40.71 14.09 -5.58
N PRO A 27 39.73 13.99 -6.50
CA PRO A 27 38.89 12.80 -6.59
C PRO A 27 39.74 11.52 -6.59
N PRO A 28 39.42 10.52 -5.76
CA PRO A 28 40.18 9.29 -5.73
C PRO A 28 40.16 8.63 -7.11
N PRO A 29 41.26 7.95 -7.52
CA PRO A 29 41.25 7.22 -8.77
C PRO A 29 40.11 6.19 -8.76
N PRO A 30 39.47 5.93 -9.91
CA PRO A 30 38.35 5.00 -9.96
C PRO A 30 38.81 3.62 -9.48
N PRO A 31 38.01 2.93 -8.63
CA PRO A 31 38.34 1.57 -8.23
C PRO A 31 38.36 0.67 -9.47
N VAL A 32 39.33 -0.25 -9.52
CA VAL A 32 39.43 -1.24 -10.59
C VAL A 32 38.12 -2.05 -10.61
N PRO A 33 37.47 -2.25 -11.78
CA PRO A 33 36.27 -3.08 -11.88
C PRO A 33 36.52 -4.44 -11.23
N VAL A 34 35.68 -4.76 -10.26
CA VAL A 34 35.82 -5.99 -9.47
C VAL A 34 34.99 -7.08 -10.16
N PRO A 35 35.59 -8.19 -10.62
CA PRO A 35 34.82 -9.31 -11.18
C PRO A 35 33.75 -9.76 -10.19
N GLY A 36 32.55 -10.04 -10.71
CA GLY A 36 31.40 -10.47 -9.91
C GLY A 36 30.66 -9.37 -9.16
N GLN A 37 31.06 -8.09 -9.27
CA GLN A 37 30.35 -6.97 -8.63
C GLN A 37 29.72 -6.02 -9.67
N PRO A 38 28.66 -5.28 -9.30
CA PRO A 38 28.16 -4.18 -10.12
C PRO A 38 29.24 -3.12 -10.37
N ALA A 39 29.19 -2.46 -11.52
CA ALA A 39 30.15 -1.39 -11.84
C ALA A 39 29.99 -0.19 -10.90
N ALA A 40 31.11 0.32 -10.38
CA ALA A 40 31.11 1.54 -9.57
C ALA A 40 30.92 2.78 -10.47
N VAL A 41 30.12 3.74 -10.00
CA VAL A 41 29.96 5.04 -10.66
C VAL A 41 31.15 5.93 -10.31
N GLN A 42 31.97 6.22 -11.32
CA GLN A 42 33.21 6.96 -11.16
C GLN A 42 32.95 8.46 -10.96
N ALA A 43 33.81 9.12 -10.20
CA ALA A 43 33.83 10.58 -10.15
C ALA A 43 34.18 11.14 -11.54
N ASN A 44 33.45 12.13 -12.01
CA ASN A 44 33.73 12.78 -13.28
C ASN A 44 34.88 13.78 -13.09
N PRO A 45 36.04 13.61 -13.77
CA PRO A 45 37.19 14.51 -13.59
C PRO A 45 36.87 15.98 -13.91
N ALA A 46 35.87 16.24 -14.75
CA ALA A 46 35.45 17.60 -15.09
C ALA A 46 34.75 18.33 -13.91
N GLU A 47 34.37 17.64 -12.83
CA GLU A 47 33.86 18.30 -11.61
C GLU A 47 34.94 19.00 -10.79
N GLY A 48 36.23 18.77 -11.10
CA GLY A 48 37.34 19.38 -10.40
C GLY A 48 37.62 18.78 -9.01
N VAL A 49 38.22 19.59 -8.15
CA VAL A 49 38.69 19.19 -6.81
C VAL A 49 37.48 19.08 -5.85
N GLU A 50 37.47 18.05 -5.01
CA GLU A 50 36.43 17.85 -4.01
C GLU A 50 36.66 18.77 -2.80
N ILE A 51 35.60 19.33 -2.24
CA ILE A 51 35.66 20.14 -1.01
C ILE A 51 35.10 19.30 0.13
N LEU A 52 35.83 19.24 1.25
CA LEU A 52 35.41 18.49 2.44
C LEU A 52 34.92 19.42 3.55
N VAL A 53 35.69 20.48 3.83
CA VAL A 53 35.39 21.47 4.88
C VAL A 53 35.70 22.88 4.36
N ALA A 54 34.83 23.83 4.69
CA ALA A 54 35.02 25.26 4.49
C ALA A 54 34.78 25.99 5.82
N VAL A 55 35.75 26.75 6.31
CA VAL A 55 35.61 27.64 7.49
C VAL A 55 35.52 29.08 7.01
N TRP A 56 34.48 29.80 7.41
CA TRP A 56 34.16 31.14 6.92
C TRP A 56 34.59 32.24 7.89
N ASP A 57 34.76 33.45 7.36
CA ASP A 57 35.14 34.65 8.12
C ASP A 57 34.08 35.18 9.10
N ASP A 58 32.84 34.65 9.04
CA ASP A 58 31.80 34.85 10.04
C ASP A 58 31.80 33.77 11.16
N GLY A 59 32.79 32.86 11.11
CA GLY A 59 32.94 31.74 12.03
C GLY A 59 31.98 30.57 11.79
N SER A 60 31.16 30.61 10.72
CA SER A 60 30.38 29.44 10.30
C SER A 60 31.25 28.42 9.56
N VAL A 61 30.80 27.17 9.51
CA VAL A 61 31.52 26.05 8.86
C VAL A 61 30.56 25.35 7.90
N THR A 62 31.01 25.06 6.68
CA THR A 62 30.34 24.12 5.77
C THR A 62 31.14 22.83 5.72
N ALA A 63 30.47 21.69 5.90
CA ALA A 63 31.05 20.37 5.75
C ALA A 63 30.27 19.59 4.71
N LEU A 64 30.96 18.88 3.82
CA LEU A 64 30.34 18.21 2.68
C LEU A 64 30.64 16.71 2.68
N HIS A 65 29.59 15.92 2.46
CA HIS A 65 29.68 14.46 2.45
C HIS A 65 28.74 13.88 1.37
N GLY A 66 29.22 12.92 0.59
CA GLY A 66 28.50 12.33 -0.54
C GLY A 66 27.39 11.35 -0.15
N HIS A 67 27.50 10.71 1.02
CA HIS A 67 26.41 9.87 1.54
C HIS A 67 25.27 10.70 2.12
N VAL A 68 24.10 10.09 2.22
CA VAL A 68 22.85 10.73 2.66
C VAL A 68 22.38 10.19 4.00
N ASP A 69 21.53 10.95 4.70
CA ASP A 69 20.83 10.45 5.87
C ASP A 69 19.56 9.70 5.45
N LEU A 70 19.43 8.46 5.91
CA LEU A 70 18.32 7.56 5.60
C LEU A 70 17.40 7.38 6.82
N GLY A 71 17.33 8.39 7.68
CA GLY A 71 16.67 8.32 8.98
C GLY A 71 17.58 7.75 10.07
N THR A 72 18.89 7.64 9.84
CA THR A 72 19.86 7.03 10.74
C THR A 72 20.62 8.01 11.64
N GLY A 73 20.45 9.31 11.40
CA GLY A 73 21.11 10.35 12.20
C GLY A 73 22.55 10.62 11.77
N ILE A 74 22.95 10.15 10.58
CA ILE A 74 24.27 10.40 9.99
C ILE A 74 24.59 11.89 9.92
N ARG A 75 23.61 12.75 9.60
CA ARG A 75 23.83 14.20 9.56
C ARG A 75 24.32 14.72 10.90
N THR A 76 23.69 14.27 11.98
CA THR A 76 24.03 14.66 13.36
C THR A 76 25.41 14.14 13.75
N ALA A 77 25.71 12.86 13.46
CA ALA A 77 27.00 12.24 13.78
C ALA A 77 28.16 12.89 13.02
N LEU A 78 28.02 13.16 11.72
CA LEU A 78 29.04 13.86 10.94
C LEU A 78 29.23 15.30 11.43
N THR A 79 28.14 15.98 11.82
CA THR A 79 28.22 17.31 12.44
C THR A 79 29.02 17.25 13.74
N GLN A 80 28.79 16.25 14.61
CA GLN A 80 29.58 16.07 15.83
C GLN A 80 31.07 15.85 15.54
N ILE A 81 31.41 15.02 14.55
CA ILE A 81 32.81 14.78 14.16
C ILE A 81 33.51 16.08 13.75
N VAL A 82 32.87 16.88 12.89
CA VAL A 82 33.44 18.14 12.41
C VAL A 82 33.53 19.17 13.54
N ALA A 83 32.48 19.29 14.35
CA ALA A 83 32.41 20.21 15.47
C ALA A 83 33.48 19.89 16.54
N GLU A 84 33.66 18.61 16.86
CA GLU A 84 34.68 18.11 17.80
C GLU A 84 36.09 18.43 17.32
N GLU A 85 36.39 18.15 16.05
CA GLU A 85 37.72 18.42 15.49
C GLU A 85 37.98 19.91 15.21
N LEU A 86 36.97 20.78 15.22
CA LEU A 86 37.19 22.21 15.08
C LEU A 86 37.07 22.98 16.41
N ASP A 87 36.68 22.31 17.49
CA ASP A 87 36.34 22.93 18.78
C ASP A 87 35.27 24.04 18.62
N VAL A 88 34.24 23.79 17.80
CA VAL A 88 33.10 24.70 17.56
C VAL A 88 31.78 24.08 18.03
N PRO A 89 30.75 24.88 18.37
CA PRO A 89 29.42 24.35 18.63
C PRO A 89 28.81 23.70 17.38
N MET A 90 27.96 22.68 17.57
CA MET A 90 27.32 21.96 16.44
C MET A 90 26.48 22.88 15.53
N ASP A 91 25.87 23.93 16.07
CA ASP A 91 25.04 24.88 15.31
C ASP A 91 25.85 25.80 14.38
N ARG A 92 27.19 25.82 14.51
CA ARG A 92 28.09 26.49 13.57
C ARG A 92 28.36 25.69 12.31
N VAL A 93 28.06 24.39 12.32
CA VAL A 93 28.34 23.47 11.20
C VAL A 93 27.10 23.25 10.34
N ASN A 94 27.15 23.73 9.11
CA ASN A 94 26.21 23.36 8.06
C ASN A 94 26.71 22.09 7.35
N MET A 95 26.08 20.94 7.66
CA MET A 95 26.41 19.65 7.04
C MET A 95 25.59 19.43 5.76
N VAL A 96 26.24 19.40 4.60
CA VAL A 96 25.64 19.15 3.29
C VAL A 96 25.84 17.69 2.88
N LEU A 97 24.75 16.99 2.56
CA LEU A 97 24.73 15.55 2.28
C LEU A 97 24.20 15.25 0.88
N GLY A 98 24.96 14.48 0.10
CA GLY A 98 24.53 13.87 -1.17
C GLY A 98 24.09 14.82 -2.28
N ASP A 99 24.43 16.11 -2.18
CA ASP A 99 24.22 17.09 -3.23
C ASP A 99 25.29 16.92 -4.32
N THR A 100 24.89 16.53 -5.52
CA THR A 100 25.85 16.16 -6.58
C THR A 100 26.64 17.35 -7.13
N THR A 101 26.20 18.58 -6.88
CA THR A 101 26.87 19.81 -7.38
C THR A 101 27.89 20.37 -6.40
N ARG A 102 27.83 19.94 -5.13
CA ARG A 102 28.68 20.42 -4.03
C ARG A 102 29.50 19.31 -3.41
N ALA A 103 28.85 18.22 -3.01
CA ALA A 103 29.45 17.15 -2.22
C ALA A 103 30.36 16.23 -3.05
N PRO A 104 31.36 15.59 -2.41
CA PRO A 104 32.23 14.59 -3.06
C PRO A 104 31.45 13.36 -3.55
N ASN A 105 31.89 12.74 -4.65
CA ASN A 105 31.34 11.44 -5.05
C ASN A 105 31.96 10.32 -4.19
N GLN A 106 31.24 9.93 -3.15
CA GLN A 106 31.62 8.83 -2.25
C GLN A 106 30.89 7.52 -2.55
N GLY A 107 30.13 7.46 -3.65
CA GLY A 107 29.33 6.30 -4.04
C GLY A 107 27.99 6.19 -3.31
N ALA A 108 27.45 4.97 -3.28
CA ALA A 108 26.15 4.65 -2.70
C ALA A 108 26.20 4.61 -1.17
N THR A 109 25.11 5.05 -0.50
CA THR A 109 25.00 4.97 0.97
C THR A 109 24.65 3.54 1.40
N ILE A 110 25.65 2.66 1.51
CA ILE A 110 25.45 1.23 1.76
C ILE A 110 26.42 0.65 2.79
N ALA A 111 26.15 -0.59 3.22
CA ALA A 111 27.08 -1.45 3.94
C ALA A 111 27.62 -0.86 5.25
N SER A 112 26.83 -0.01 5.92
CA SER A 112 27.23 0.70 7.13
C SER A 112 28.55 1.51 7.02
N ALA A 113 28.93 1.92 5.82
CA ALA A 113 30.24 2.52 5.53
C ALA A 113 30.36 4.02 5.85
N SER A 114 29.24 4.75 6.04
CA SER A 114 29.26 6.22 6.15
C SER A 114 30.18 6.72 7.26
N ILE A 115 30.10 6.14 8.46
CA ILE A 115 30.98 6.52 9.58
C ILE A 115 32.30 5.74 9.55
N GLN A 116 32.24 4.43 9.33
CA GLN A 116 33.42 3.55 9.39
C GLN A 116 34.47 3.87 8.32
N ILE A 117 34.06 4.33 7.13
CA ILE A 117 34.96 4.54 5.98
C ILE A 117 34.96 6.01 5.54
N HIS A 118 33.78 6.56 5.25
CA HIS A 118 33.69 7.82 4.51
C HIS A 118 33.79 9.08 5.39
N ALA A 119 33.60 8.96 6.70
CA ALA A 119 33.82 10.06 7.66
C ALA A 119 35.30 10.32 7.95
N VAL A 120 36.20 9.36 7.72
CA VAL A 120 37.65 9.50 7.97
C VAL A 120 38.27 10.72 7.26
N PRO A 121 38.14 10.89 5.93
CA PRO A 121 38.69 12.07 5.25
C PRO A 121 38.07 13.38 5.74
N LEU A 122 36.77 13.38 6.09
CA LEU A 122 36.08 14.56 6.62
C LEU A 122 36.66 14.97 7.98
N ARG A 123 36.89 13.99 8.87
CA ARG A 123 37.51 14.19 10.17
C ARG A 123 38.93 14.78 10.04
N LEU A 124 39.74 14.21 9.15
CA LEU A 124 41.10 14.69 8.88
C LEU A 124 41.08 16.13 8.33
N ALA A 125 40.13 16.45 7.46
CA ALA A 125 39.97 17.80 6.93
C ALA A 125 39.65 18.83 8.02
N ALA A 126 38.75 18.49 8.95
CA ALA A 126 38.41 19.34 10.09
C ALA A 126 39.63 19.56 11.01
N ALA A 127 40.38 18.51 11.33
CA ALA A 127 41.60 18.60 12.13
C ALA A 127 42.68 19.46 11.43
N GLN A 128 42.84 19.32 10.11
CA GLN A 128 43.82 20.09 9.33
C GLN A 128 43.48 21.58 9.30
N ALA A 129 42.19 21.92 9.15
CA ALA A 129 41.71 23.29 9.26
C ALA A 129 42.01 23.88 10.64
N ARG A 130 41.75 23.13 11.73
CA ARG A 130 42.11 23.56 13.11
C ARG A 130 43.60 23.83 13.25
N HIS A 131 44.47 22.93 12.76
CA HIS A 131 45.91 23.11 12.83
C HIS A 131 46.39 24.38 12.10
N TRP A 132 45.81 24.67 10.93
CA TRP A 132 46.12 25.90 10.21
C TRP A 132 45.68 27.15 10.97
N LEU A 133 44.47 27.13 11.54
CA LEU A 133 43.92 28.23 12.34
C LEU A 133 44.77 28.50 13.59
N LEU A 134 45.20 27.45 14.30
CA LEU A 134 46.09 27.56 15.47
C LEU A 134 47.47 28.11 15.10
N ALA A 135 48.07 27.63 14.01
CA ALA A 135 49.35 28.17 13.53
C ALA A 135 49.25 29.67 13.20
N ARG A 136 48.16 30.08 12.58
CA ARG A 136 47.89 31.49 12.28
C ARG A 136 47.63 32.32 13.54
N ALA A 137 46.93 31.76 14.52
CA ALA A 137 46.69 32.40 15.81
C ALA A 137 47.99 32.59 16.60
N GLY A 138 48.87 31.58 16.65
CA GLY A 138 50.19 31.69 17.29
C GLY A 138 51.03 32.82 16.69
N ALA A 139 51.00 32.96 15.35
CA ALA A 139 51.68 34.06 14.67
C ALA A 139 51.10 35.45 15.00
N GLN A 140 49.77 35.60 15.07
CA GLN A 140 49.11 36.89 15.34
C GLN A 140 49.13 37.29 16.83
N LEU A 141 49.05 36.30 17.73
CA LEU A 141 49.10 36.50 19.18
C LEU A 141 50.53 36.54 19.72
N GLN A 142 51.52 36.11 18.92
CA GLN A 142 52.92 35.92 19.33
C GLN A 142 53.06 34.89 20.47
N ALA A 143 52.27 33.82 20.41
CA ALA A 143 52.20 32.76 21.42
C ALA A 143 52.67 31.42 20.85
N ASP A 144 53.24 30.57 21.71
CA ASP A 144 53.55 29.18 21.37
C ASP A 144 52.26 28.36 21.24
N LEU A 145 52.24 27.40 20.31
CA LEU A 145 51.07 26.54 20.06
C LEU A 145 50.62 25.79 21.31
N ALA A 146 51.55 25.36 22.16
CA ALA A 146 51.24 24.69 23.43
C ALA A 146 50.57 25.62 24.46
N GLY A 147 50.68 26.94 24.27
CA GLY A 147 50.04 27.97 25.10
C GLY A 147 48.66 28.40 24.61
N LEU A 148 48.19 27.89 23.46
CA LEU A 148 46.88 28.22 22.91
C LEU A 148 45.83 27.20 23.34
N ASP A 149 44.64 27.66 23.69
CA ASP A 149 43.44 26.84 23.78
C ASP A 149 42.32 27.34 22.86
N VAL A 150 41.46 26.43 22.42
CA VAL A 150 40.30 26.77 21.61
C VAL A 150 39.04 26.41 22.38
N GLN A 151 38.10 27.34 22.41
CA GLN A 151 36.77 27.10 22.92
C GLN A 151 35.77 27.81 22.02
N GLU A 152 34.79 27.05 21.51
CA GLU A 152 33.71 27.57 20.66
C GLU A 152 34.18 28.36 19.42
N GLY A 153 35.29 27.94 18.79
CA GLY A 153 35.90 28.64 17.65
C GLY A 153 36.63 29.94 18.01
N VAL A 154 36.91 30.16 19.30
CA VAL A 154 37.73 31.27 19.81
C VAL A 154 39.04 30.71 20.33
N VAL A 155 40.14 31.17 19.74
CA VAL A 155 41.50 30.84 20.21
C VAL A 155 41.90 31.83 21.29
N ARG A 156 42.32 31.31 22.44
CA ARG A 156 42.82 32.09 23.57
C ARG A 156 44.28 31.73 23.83
N ASP A 157 45.09 32.76 24.05
CA ASP A 157 46.44 32.59 24.60
C ASP A 157 46.35 32.50 26.12
N ARG A 158 46.76 31.37 26.70
CA ARG A 158 46.71 31.12 28.14
C ARG A 158 47.64 32.05 28.94
N ALA A 159 48.71 32.55 28.33
CA ALA A 159 49.67 33.42 29.02
C ALA A 159 49.16 34.87 29.12
N THR A 160 48.56 35.39 28.04
CA THR A 160 48.13 36.80 27.98
C THR A 160 46.62 37.00 28.15
N GLY A 161 45.82 35.95 28.00
CA GLY A 161 44.35 36.03 27.97
C GLY A 161 43.77 36.65 26.71
N ARG A 162 44.60 36.98 25.70
CA ARG A 162 44.14 37.55 24.42
C ARG A 162 43.31 36.53 23.65
N LEU A 163 42.24 37.01 23.01
CA LEU A 163 41.30 36.20 22.25
C LEU A 163 41.36 36.58 20.77
N ILE A 164 41.18 35.58 19.90
CA ILE A 164 40.96 35.78 18.47
C ILE A 164 40.03 34.69 17.93
N THR A 165 39.03 35.08 17.15
CA THR A 165 38.05 34.13 16.58
C THR A 165 38.57 33.48 15.30
N TYR A 166 38.03 32.31 14.95
CA TYR A 166 38.26 31.71 13.63
C TYR A 166 37.91 32.65 12.48
N GLY A 167 36.84 33.42 12.62
CA GLY A 167 36.43 34.41 11.63
C GLY A 167 37.50 35.49 11.39
N GLU A 168 38.08 36.03 12.46
CA GLU A 168 39.18 37.00 12.39
C GLU A 168 40.47 36.38 11.83
N LEU A 169 40.75 35.11 12.13
CA LEU A 169 41.90 34.39 11.60
C LEU A 169 41.78 34.19 10.09
N VAL A 170 40.61 33.75 9.60
CA VAL A 170 40.34 33.62 8.16
C VAL A 170 40.36 35.00 7.48
N GLY A 171 39.73 36.01 8.10
CA GLY A 171 39.67 37.38 7.58
C GLY A 171 39.07 37.42 6.17
N LYS A 172 39.62 38.23 5.27
CA LYS A 172 39.14 38.31 3.87
C LYS A 172 39.91 37.39 2.91
N ASP A 173 40.77 36.52 3.44
CA ASP A 173 41.66 35.69 2.64
C ASP A 173 40.89 34.54 1.97
N HIS A 174 41.40 34.05 0.85
CA HIS A 174 41.01 32.77 0.27
C HIS A 174 42.18 31.81 0.47
N VAL A 175 41.98 30.77 1.26
CA VAL A 175 43.01 29.78 1.58
C VAL A 175 42.52 28.40 1.19
N GLU A 176 43.31 27.67 0.41
CA GLU A 176 42.99 26.30 0.00
C GLU A 176 44.12 25.36 0.43
N LEU A 177 43.77 24.32 1.21
CA LEU A 177 44.68 23.29 1.68
C LEU A 177 44.32 21.95 1.01
N SER A 178 45.31 21.29 0.42
CA SER A 178 45.15 19.90 0.00
C SER A 178 45.17 18.98 1.23
N LEU A 179 44.24 18.04 1.30
CA LEU A 179 44.08 17.11 2.43
C LEU A 179 45.38 16.32 2.69
N ASP A 180 45.97 16.47 3.88
CA ASP A 180 47.06 15.61 4.34
C ASP A 180 46.50 14.45 5.18
N ALA A 181 46.59 13.24 4.63
CA ALA A 181 46.12 12.01 5.27
C ALA A 181 46.87 11.66 6.57
N ARG A 182 47.99 12.34 6.87
CA ARG A 182 48.79 12.15 8.10
C ARG A 182 48.47 13.19 9.18
N THR A 183 47.50 14.06 8.94
CA THR A 183 47.08 15.06 9.92
C THR A 183 46.68 14.37 11.22
N ALA A 184 47.31 14.77 12.33
CA ALA A 184 46.94 14.27 13.64
C ALA A 184 45.53 14.74 14.03
N VAL A 185 44.72 13.83 14.56
CA VAL A 185 43.36 14.09 15.04
C VAL A 185 43.34 14.15 16.57
N LYS A 186 42.28 14.71 17.17
CA LYS A 186 42.15 14.73 18.63
C LYS A 186 42.14 13.30 19.20
N PRO A 187 42.86 13.01 20.30
CA PRO A 187 42.71 11.74 21.00
C PRO A 187 41.32 11.68 21.67
N PRO A 188 40.72 10.47 21.82
CA PRO A 188 39.40 10.33 22.42
C PRO A 188 39.25 10.90 23.83
N ALA A 189 40.34 10.95 24.60
CA ALA A 189 40.37 11.54 25.94
C ALA A 189 40.07 13.06 25.94
N ASP A 190 40.26 13.74 24.81
CA ASP A 190 40.02 15.17 24.65
C ASP A 190 38.64 15.47 24.02
N TYR A 191 37.82 14.45 23.78
CA TYR A 191 36.49 14.66 23.22
C TYR A 191 35.52 15.25 24.22
N THR A 192 34.66 16.13 23.72
CA THR A 192 33.61 16.81 24.51
C THR A 192 32.22 16.65 23.91
N LEU A 193 32.14 16.40 22.61
CA LEU A 193 30.93 16.20 21.82
C LEU A 193 30.82 14.74 21.32
N VAL A 194 31.89 14.20 20.73
CA VAL A 194 31.93 12.80 20.26
C VAL A 194 31.88 11.86 21.47
N GLY A 195 31.03 10.84 21.42
CA GLY A 195 30.78 9.95 22.55
C GLY A 195 29.70 10.43 23.51
N THR A 196 29.10 11.61 23.27
CA THR A 196 27.99 12.13 24.08
C THR A 196 26.66 12.12 23.30
N PRO A 197 25.52 11.90 23.96
CA PRO A 197 24.20 11.99 23.33
C PRO A 197 23.92 13.41 22.83
N ALA A 198 23.61 13.55 21.54
CA ALA A 198 23.16 14.81 20.95
C ALA A 198 21.79 14.65 20.26
N PRO A 199 20.85 15.61 20.42
CA PRO A 199 19.61 15.61 19.68
C PRO A 199 19.85 15.64 18.17
N ARG A 200 18.97 14.98 17.42
CA ARG A 200 19.04 14.97 15.96
C ARG A 200 18.74 16.36 15.39
N VAL A 201 19.65 16.87 14.57
CA VAL A 201 19.55 18.20 13.95
C VAL A 201 18.40 18.30 12.93
N ASP A 202 17.91 17.18 12.42
CA ASP A 202 16.88 17.12 11.37
C ASP A 202 15.45 16.90 11.91
N LEU A 203 15.27 16.62 13.21
CA LEU A 203 13.97 16.26 13.76
C LEU A 203 12.98 17.42 13.85
N VAL A 204 13.43 18.64 14.17
CA VAL A 204 12.53 19.78 14.37
C VAL A 204 11.70 20.03 13.12
N ALA A 205 12.36 20.20 11.97
CA ALA A 205 11.70 20.44 10.68
C ALA A 205 10.74 19.29 10.30
N LYS A 206 11.09 18.03 10.62
CA LYS A 206 10.22 16.86 10.39
C LYS A 206 8.98 16.89 11.29
N ALA A 207 9.14 17.28 12.56
CA ALA A 207 8.05 17.31 13.54
C ALA A 207 7.10 18.50 13.34
N THR A 208 7.58 19.62 12.79
CA THR A 208 6.80 20.84 12.53
C THR A 208 6.14 20.86 11.14
N GLY A 209 6.42 19.86 10.29
CA GLY A 209 5.86 19.79 8.93
C GLY A 209 6.48 20.81 7.97
N GLU A 210 7.74 21.19 8.18
CA GLU A 210 8.49 22.03 7.25
C GLU A 210 8.83 21.26 5.96
N LEU A 211 9.26 21.99 4.92
CA LEU A 211 9.64 21.40 3.63
C LEU A 211 10.91 20.54 3.77
N VAL A 212 10.70 19.25 4.02
CA VAL A 212 11.76 18.27 4.26
C VAL A 212 11.65 17.08 3.30
N PHE A 213 10.43 16.60 3.07
CA PHE A 213 10.18 15.46 2.18
C PHE A 213 9.93 15.94 0.76
N VAL A 214 10.36 15.12 -0.21
CA VAL A 214 10.14 15.41 -1.64
C VAL A 214 8.66 15.54 -2.02
N HIS A 215 7.77 14.87 -1.28
CA HIS A 215 6.30 14.94 -1.46
C HIS A 215 5.74 16.35 -1.30
N ASP A 216 6.39 17.16 -0.47
CA ASP A 216 5.97 18.54 -0.15
C ASP A 216 6.61 19.56 -1.10
N MET A 217 7.58 19.14 -1.94
CA MET A 217 8.27 20.02 -2.87
C MET A 217 7.30 20.64 -3.87
N ARG A 218 7.39 21.96 -4.05
CA ARG A 218 6.62 22.74 -5.03
C ARG A 218 7.57 23.67 -5.78
N VAL A 219 7.43 23.72 -7.11
CA VAL A 219 8.20 24.63 -7.97
C VAL A 219 7.26 25.43 -8.88
N PRO A 220 7.63 26.63 -9.35
CA PRO A 220 6.79 27.41 -10.25
C PRO A 220 6.47 26.66 -11.55
N GLY A 221 5.20 26.64 -11.95
CA GLY A 221 4.74 25.97 -13.18
C GLY A 221 4.75 24.44 -13.10
N MET A 222 4.84 23.87 -11.91
CA MET A 222 4.86 22.41 -11.71
C MET A 222 3.57 21.75 -12.21
N LEU A 223 3.73 20.71 -13.01
CA LEU A 223 2.69 19.78 -13.45
C LEU A 223 2.75 18.48 -12.66
N HIS A 224 1.72 17.65 -12.78
CA HIS A 224 1.61 16.38 -12.08
C HIS A 224 1.62 15.21 -13.05
N GLY A 225 2.52 14.26 -12.81
CA GLY A 225 2.69 13.07 -13.62
C GLY A 225 2.22 11.80 -12.90
N ARG A 226 1.71 10.86 -13.68
CA ARG A 226 1.42 9.47 -13.28
C ARG A 226 1.88 8.52 -14.36
N VAL A 227 2.26 7.31 -13.97
CA VAL A 227 2.76 6.28 -14.90
C VAL A 227 1.80 5.10 -14.92
N VAL A 228 1.54 4.54 -16.11
CA VAL A 228 0.83 3.27 -16.27
C VAL A 228 1.89 2.18 -16.43
N ARG A 229 1.96 1.28 -15.45
CA ARG A 229 2.99 0.25 -15.41
C ARG A 229 2.61 -0.96 -16.28
N PRO A 230 3.58 -1.65 -16.89
CA PRO A 230 3.34 -2.88 -17.64
C PRO A 230 2.90 -4.05 -16.72
N PRO A 231 2.41 -5.16 -17.29
CA PRO A 231 1.78 -6.22 -16.50
C PRO A 231 2.74 -7.20 -15.79
N TYR A 232 4.05 -7.07 -15.99
CA TYR A 232 5.06 -8.00 -15.49
C TYR A 232 5.77 -7.50 -14.22
N ALA A 233 5.01 -6.92 -13.28
CA ALA A 233 5.56 -6.41 -12.02
C ALA A 233 6.42 -7.48 -11.31
N GLY A 234 7.60 -7.11 -10.82
CA GLY A 234 8.54 -8.06 -10.22
C GLY A 234 9.46 -8.80 -11.20
N ALA A 235 9.31 -8.61 -12.52
CA ALA A 235 10.31 -9.03 -13.51
C ALA A 235 11.10 -7.82 -14.04
N ASP A 236 12.40 -8.00 -14.25
CA ASP A 236 13.32 -6.98 -14.77
C ASP A 236 14.25 -7.50 -15.89
N HIS A 237 14.08 -8.75 -16.30
CA HIS A 237 14.89 -9.41 -17.32
C HIS A 237 14.05 -10.21 -18.31
N GLY A 238 14.58 -10.38 -19.53
CA GLY A 238 13.96 -11.12 -20.63
C GLY A 238 13.50 -10.23 -21.78
N ASP A 239 13.34 -10.84 -22.96
CA ASP A 239 13.09 -10.11 -24.22
C ASP A 239 11.75 -9.35 -24.27
N PHE A 240 10.80 -9.68 -23.40
CA PHE A 240 9.51 -9.01 -23.31
C PHE A 240 9.59 -7.65 -22.61
N ILE A 241 10.57 -7.42 -21.73
CA ILE A 241 10.74 -6.16 -21.00
C ILE A 241 11.00 -5.04 -22.01
N GLY A 242 10.22 -3.95 -22.01
CA GLY A 242 10.35 -2.88 -23.00
C GLY A 242 9.89 -3.23 -24.41
N ASN A 243 9.13 -4.32 -24.60
CA ASN A 243 8.61 -4.79 -25.89
C ASN A 243 7.18 -5.36 -25.81
N THR A 244 6.48 -5.16 -24.71
CA THR A 244 5.15 -5.73 -24.46
C THR A 244 4.01 -4.78 -24.86
N LEU A 245 4.23 -3.47 -24.92
CA LEU A 245 3.19 -2.51 -25.32
C LEU A 245 2.70 -2.79 -26.75
N GLU A 246 1.38 -2.93 -26.89
CA GLU A 246 0.72 -3.09 -28.19
C GLU A 246 0.09 -1.79 -28.67
N SER A 247 -0.71 -1.12 -27.83
CA SER A 247 -1.33 0.16 -28.17
C SER A 247 -1.75 0.97 -26.95
N VAL A 248 -1.90 2.29 -27.13
CA VAL A 248 -2.45 3.24 -26.15
C VAL A 248 -3.58 4.01 -26.84
N ASP A 249 -4.77 4.04 -26.24
CA ASP A 249 -5.92 4.81 -26.73
C ASP A 249 -6.07 6.10 -25.90
N GLU A 250 -5.43 7.18 -26.36
CA GLU A 250 -5.48 8.48 -25.70
C GLU A 250 -6.89 9.09 -25.68
N SER A 251 -7.77 8.70 -26.61
CA SER A 251 -9.15 9.22 -26.65
C SER A 251 -9.97 8.81 -25.43
N SER A 252 -9.57 7.72 -24.76
CA SER A 252 -10.20 7.23 -23.54
C SER A 252 -10.17 8.23 -22.38
N ILE A 253 -9.20 9.15 -22.37
CA ILE A 253 -9.04 10.17 -21.32
C ILE A 253 -9.31 11.60 -21.81
N ALA A 254 -9.74 11.78 -23.06
CA ALA A 254 -9.95 13.10 -23.66
C ALA A 254 -11.02 13.96 -22.95
N HIS A 255 -11.84 13.34 -22.11
CA HIS A 255 -12.87 14.00 -21.32
C HIS A 255 -12.34 14.58 -19.99
N ILE A 256 -11.11 14.23 -19.59
CA ILE A 256 -10.48 14.73 -18.36
C ILE A 256 -9.81 16.08 -18.69
N PRO A 257 -10.12 17.15 -17.96
CA PRO A 257 -9.52 18.46 -18.23
C PRO A 257 -8.03 18.49 -17.86
N GLY A 258 -7.28 19.45 -18.41
CA GLY A 258 -5.91 19.75 -17.96
C GLY A 258 -4.83 18.73 -18.34
N ILE A 259 -5.14 17.70 -19.12
CA ILE A 259 -4.11 16.78 -19.67
C ILE A 259 -3.18 17.54 -20.60
N ARG A 260 -1.86 17.45 -20.34
CA ARG A 260 -0.79 18.13 -21.08
C ARG A 260 -0.04 17.21 -22.03
N ALA A 261 0.19 15.96 -21.63
CA ALA A 261 0.90 15.00 -22.45
C ALA A 261 0.53 13.55 -22.05
N VAL A 262 0.49 12.67 -23.04
CA VAL A 262 0.65 11.22 -22.87
C VAL A 262 1.99 10.86 -23.49
N VAL A 263 2.89 10.26 -22.70
CA VAL A 263 4.25 9.94 -23.09
C VAL A 263 4.36 8.43 -23.22
N VAL A 264 4.69 7.97 -24.43
CA VAL A 264 4.81 6.55 -24.75
C VAL A 264 6.20 6.28 -25.32
N ILE A 265 7.01 5.50 -24.60
CA ILE A 265 8.34 5.07 -25.03
C ILE A 265 8.45 3.58 -24.74
N ARG A 266 8.18 2.74 -25.75
CA ARG A 266 8.13 1.28 -25.57
C ARG A 266 7.16 0.92 -24.43
N ASP A 267 7.62 0.25 -23.37
CA ASP A 267 6.74 -0.13 -22.25
C ASP A 267 6.60 0.96 -21.18
N PHE A 268 7.29 2.09 -21.35
CA PHE A 268 7.06 3.26 -20.51
C PHE A 268 5.85 4.04 -21.03
N VAL A 269 4.81 4.13 -20.22
CA VAL A 269 3.61 4.94 -20.47
C VAL A 269 3.40 5.87 -19.29
N GLY A 270 3.25 7.17 -19.53
CA GLY A 270 2.91 8.14 -18.50
C GLY A 270 2.02 9.26 -19.00
N VAL A 271 1.32 9.90 -18.07
CA VAL A 271 0.38 10.99 -18.31
C VAL A 271 0.81 12.18 -17.46
N VAL A 272 0.75 13.38 -18.04
CA VAL A 272 1.03 14.65 -17.37
C VAL A 272 -0.22 15.51 -17.42
N ALA A 273 -0.62 16.07 -16.28
CA ALA A 273 -1.76 16.97 -16.17
C ALA A 273 -1.42 18.21 -15.31
N GLU A 274 -2.27 19.24 -15.39
CA GLU A 274 -2.17 20.44 -14.56
C GLU A 274 -2.44 20.15 -13.06
N ARG A 275 -3.35 19.22 -12.77
CA ARG A 275 -3.75 18.84 -11.41
C ARG A 275 -3.41 17.39 -11.11
N GLU A 276 -3.20 17.09 -9.84
CA GLU A 276 -2.81 15.74 -9.40
C GLU A 276 -3.93 14.72 -9.57
N GLU A 277 -5.16 15.10 -9.22
CA GLU A 277 -6.35 14.26 -9.34
C GLU A 277 -6.69 13.92 -10.80
N ASP A 278 -6.44 14.86 -11.73
CA ASP A 278 -6.66 14.63 -13.16
C ASP A 278 -5.62 13.65 -13.72
N ALA A 279 -4.35 13.78 -13.32
CA ALA A 279 -3.30 12.82 -13.69
C ALA A 279 -3.59 11.42 -13.13
N GLU A 280 -4.08 11.33 -11.88
CA GLU A 280 -4.47 10.07 -11.27
C GLU A 280 -5.68 9.43 -11.95
N GLN A 281 -6.72 10.23 -12.24
CA GLN A 281 -7.89 9.76 -12.97
C GLN A 281 -7.49 9.26 -14.35
N ALA A 282 -6.68 10.02 -15.08
CA ALA A 282 -6.20 9.64 -16.41
C ALA A 282 -5.37 8.35 -16.38
N MET A 283 -4.50 8.15 -15.39
CA MET A 283 -3.76 6.89 -15.24
C MET A 283 -4.69 5.69 -15.04
N ARG A 284 -5.82 5.86 -14.32
CA ARG A 284 -6.80 4.79 -14.07
C ARG A 284 -7.68 4.49 -15.28
N GLU A 285 -7.99 5.52 -16.08
CA GLU A 285 -8.93 5.43 -17.20
C GLU A 285 -8.27 5.19 -18.55
N LEU A 286 -6.97 5.51 -18.70
CA LEU A 286 -6.22 5.30 -19.93
C LEU A 286 -6.25 3.82 -20.34
N ARG A 287 -6.78 3.57 -21.53
CA ARG A 287 -6.82 2.23 -22.11
C ARG A 287 -5.48 1.91 -22.75
N VAL A 288 -4.79 0.91 -22.20
CA VAL A 288 -3.51 0.41 -22.69
C VAL A 288 -3.62 -1.08 -22.96
N ALA A 289 -3.25 -1.49 -24.17
CA ALA A 289 -3.18 -2.90 -24.56
C ALA A 289 -1.73 -3.39 -24.48
N TRP A 290 -1.54 -4.54 -23.83
CA TRP A 290 -0.25 -5.18 -23.64
C TRP A 290 -0.31 -6.59 -24.22
N ARG A 291 0.78 -7.03 -24.84
CA ARG A 291 0.98 -8.41 -25.28
C ARG A 291 1.05 -9.34 -24.07
N SER A 292 0.82 -10.63 -24.30
CA SER A 292 1.10 -11.65 -23.31
C SER A 292 2.60 -11.73 -23.03
N TRP A 293 2.94 -12.11 -21.80
CA TRP A 293 4.31 -12.35 -21.36
C TRP A 293 4.40 -13.72 -20.67
N PRO A 294 5.61 -14.29 -20.48
CA PRO A 294 5.75 -15.68 -20.02
C PRO A 294 5.29 -15.96 -18.58
N GLY A 295 5.14 -14.94 -17.73
CA GLY A 295 4.96 -15.12 -16.29
C GLY A 295 6.29 -15.23 -15.54
N LEU A 296 6.26 -15.09 -14.22
CA LEU A 296 7.38 -15.49 -13.36
C LEU A 296 7.44 -17.03 -13.30
N PRO A 297 8.63 -17.62 -13.05
CA PRO A 297 8.69 -19.04 -12.71
C PRO A 297 7.86 -19.33 -11.44
N PRO A 298 7.36 -20.56 -11.25
CA PRO A 298 6.64 -20.94 -10.04
C PRO A 298 7.49 -20.73 -8.78
N LEU A 299 6.91 -20.08 -7.77
CA LEU A 299 7.56 -19.75 -6.49
C LEU A 299 6.75 -20.25 -5.27
N ASP A 300 5.79 -21.15 -5.50
CA ASP A 300 4.99 -21.83 -4.48
C ASP A 300 5.85 -22.75 -3.60
N ASP A 301 6.84 -23.43 -4.18
CA ASP A 301 7.95 -24.08 -3.47
C ASP A 301 9.25 -23.31 -3.69
N LEU A 302 9.46 -22.28 -2.86
CA LEU A 302 10.62 -21.41 -2.95
C LEU A 302 11.96 -22.16 -2.76
N ALA A 303 11.99 -23.16 -1.88
CA ALA A 303 13.20 -23.93 -1.63
C ALA A 303 13.62 -24.72 -2.87
N GLN A 304 12.64 -25.33 -3.55
CA GLN A 304 12.89 -26.06 -4.78
C GLN A 304 13.26 -25.12 -5.92
N ALA A 305 12.56 -23.99 -6.07
CA ALA A 305 12.86 -22.99 -7.11
C ALA A 305 14.31 -22.50 -7.02
N LEU A 306 14.78 -22.15 -5.81
CA LEU A 306 16.16 -21.73 -5.55
C LEU A 306 17.18 -22.84 -5.79
N ARG A 307 16.85 -24.09 -5.46
CA ARG A 307 17.73 -25.24 -5.66
C ARG A 307 17.95 -25.56 -7.13
N THR A 308 16.90 -25.42 -7.95
CA THR A 308 16.96 -25.75 -9.38
C THR A 308 17.44 -24.61 -10.26
N GLN A 309 17.53 -23.39 -9.72
CA GLN A 309 18.01 -22.23 -10.47
C GLN A 309 19.46 -22.45 -10.92
N PRO A 310 19.78 -22.21 -12.21
CA PRO A 310 21.16 -22.30 -12.70
C PRO A 310 22.08 -21.39 -11.89
N SER A 311 23.18 -21.96 -11.43
CA SER A 311 24.13 -21.28 -10.54
C SER A 311 25.56 -21.74 -10.80
N THR A 312 26.52 -20.92 -10.38
CA THR A 312 27.95 -21.23 -10.40
C THR A 312 28.44 -21.40 -8.96
N PRO A 313 28.87 -22.60 -8.55
CA PRO A 313 29.38 -22.81 -7.20
C PRO A 313 30.77 -22.16 -7.05
N ARG A 314 30.92 -21.34 -6.02
CA ARG A 314 32.18 -20.70 -5.62
C ARG A 314 32.54 -21.15 -4.21
N ARG A 315 33.58 -21.98 -4.10
CA ARG A 315 34.11 -22.45 -2.81
C ARG A 315 34.91 -21.31 -2.17
N LEU A 316 34.48 -20.86 -0.99
CA LEU A 316 35.10 -19.76 -0.25
C LEU A 316 36.09 -20.25 0.81
N VAL A 317 35.73 -21.35 1.47
CA VAL A 317 36.50 -21.98 2.56
C VAL A 317 36.46 -23.50 2.37
N ASP A 318 37.58 -24.17 2.58
CA ASP A 318 37.73 -25.63 2.62
C ASP A 318 38.91 -25.96 3.55
N GLU A 319 38.61 -26.06 4.85
CA GLU A 319 39.55 -26.24 5.96
C GLU A 319 39.28 -27.61 6.62
N GLY A 320 40.33 -28.40 6.89
CA GLY A 320 40.22 -29.75 7.47
C GLY A 320 39.87 -30.84 6.46
N ASP A 321 39.44 -32.02 6.94
CA ASP A 321 38.94 -33.13 6.10
C ASP A 321 37.43 -33.28 6.31
N VAL A 322 36.68 -32.40 5.64
CA VAL A 322 35.23 -32.28 5.78
C VAL A 322 34.50 -33.55 5.35
N ASP A 323 34.95 -34.22 4.28
CA ASP A 323 34.26 -35.41 3.76
C ASP A 323 34.46 -36.60 4.71
N ALA A 324 35.68 -36.83 5.21
CA ALA A 324 35.92 -37.87 6.22
C ALA A 324 35.20 -37.57 7.53
N ALA A 325 35.20 -36.32 7.98
CA ALA A 325 34.53 -35.91 9.22
C ALA A 325 33.00 -36.04 9.12
N LEU A 326 32.39 -35.72 7.97
CA LEU A 326 30.97 -35.97 7.73
C LEU A 326 30.64 -37.47 7.74
N ALA A 327 31.50 -38.30 7.14
CA ALA A 327 31.31 -39.76 7.12
C ALA A 327 31.50 -40.40 8.51
N GLY A 328 32.36 -39.81 9.35
CA GLY A 328 32.67 -40.26 10.70
C GLY A 328 31.78 -39.67 11.80
N ALA A 329 30.87 -38.74 11.49
CA ALA A 329 30.02 -38.09 12.49
C ALA A 329 29.12 -39.12 13.20
N ALA A 330 29.14 -39.11 14.54
CA ALA A 330 28.30 -40.00 15.34
C ALA A 330 26.81 -39.65 15.20
N GLN A 331 26.48 -38.38 15.02
CA GLN A 331 25.13 -37.89 14.79
C GLN A 331 25.12 -36.91 13.61
N ALA A 332 24.74 -37.38 12.43
CA ALA A 332 24.55 -36.52 11.26
C ALA A 332 23.28 -35.65 11.39
N MET A 333 23.42 -34.36 11.09
CA MET A 333 22.37 -33.36 11.22
C MET A 333 22.28 -32.48 9.96
N PRO A 334 21.85 -33.01 8.80
CA PRO A 334 21.61 -32.17 7.63
C PRO A 334 20.40 -31.27 7.87
N ARG A 335 20.50 -29.99 7.53
CA ARG A 335 19.43 -28.99 7.69
C ARG A 335 19.32 -28.09 6.47
N THR A 336 18.08 -27.70 6.20
CA THR A 336 17.72 -26.73 5.17
C THR A 336 16.99 -25.58 5.84
N TYR A 337 17.43 -24.37 5.57
CA TYR A 337 16.81 -23.12 5.99
C TYR A 337 16.43 -22.32 4.75
N VAL A 338 15.29 -21.63 4.79
CA VAL A 338 14.75 -20.89 3.65
C VAL A 338 14.40 -19.47 4.09
N TRP A 339 14.84 -18.47 3.34
CA TRP A 339 14.50 -17.08 3.55
C TRP A 339 13.56 -16.58 2.44
N PRO A 340 12.42 -15.94 2.76
CA PRO A 340 11.45 -15.50 1.77
C PRO A 340 11.88 -14.22 1.04
N TYR A 341 11.24 -13.92 -0.09
CA TYR A 341 11.27 -12.58 -0.67
C TYR A 341 10.52 -11.60 0.23
N GLN A 342 11.07 -10.40 0.42
CA GLN A 342 10.50 -9.35 1.28
C GLN A 342 10.49 -7.99 0.56
N MET A 343 9.73 -7.03 1.05
CA MET A 343 9.66 -5.67 0.51
C MET A 343 10.45 -4.70 1.40
N HIS A 344 10.87 -3.57 0.83
CA HIS A 344 11.31 -2.46 1.67
C HIS A 344 10.13 -1.86 2.42
N ALA A 345 8.95 -1.86 1.79
CA ALA A 345 7.69 -1.46 2.41
C ALA A 345 7.84 -0.07 3.06
N SER A 346 8.25 0.91 2.26
CA SER A 346 8.44 2.29 2.73
C SER A 346 7.09 2.90 3.14
N LEU A 347 7.05 3.71 4.20
CA LEU A 347 5.82 4.29 4.76
C LEU A 347 5.07 5.16 3.76
N GLY A 348 5.79 6.02 3.03
CA GLY A 348 5.25 6.78 1.91
C GLY A 348 5.68 6.15 0.57
N PRO A 349 4.79 6.11 -0.44
CA PRO A 349 5.18 5.74 -1.80
C PRO A 349 6.25 6.68 -2.35
N SER A 350 7.10 6.20 -3.25
CA SER A 350 8.18 6.99 -3.82
C SER A 350 7.65 8.19 -4.63
N CYS A 351 8.33 9.34 -4.50
CA CYS A 351 8.02 10.58 -5.21
C CYS A 351 9.30 11.29 -5.66
N ALA A 352 9.24 11.98 -6.80
CA ALA A 352 10.29 12.84 -7.31
C ALA A 352 9.71 14.02 -8.10
N VAL A 353 10.50 15.09 -8.20
CA VAL A 353 10.22 16.23 -9.09
C VAL A 353 11.41 16.39 -10.01
N ALA A 354 11.18 16.51 -11.32
CA ALA A 354 12.21 16.85 -12.29
C ALA A 354 11.85 18.15 -13.02
N ASP A 355 12.83 19.00 -13.27
CA ASP A 355 12.74 20.19 -14.10
C ASP A 355 13.78 20.12 -15.21
N TRP A 356 13.34 19.76 -16.42
CA TRP A 356 14.15 19.72 -17.63
C TRP A 356 13.96 21.00 -18.45
N ARG A 357 15.07 21.61 -18.89
CA ARG A 357 15.09 22.81 -19.72
C ARG A 357 15.96 22.59 -20.95
N ALA A 358 15.40 22.85 -22.13
CA ALA A 358 16.11 22.76 -23.42
C ALA A 358 17.23 23.80 -23.55
N ASP A 359 16.95 25.05 -23.13
CA ASP A 359 17.83 26.21 -23.28
C ASP A 359 18.32 26.69 -21.90
N GLY A 360 19.15 25.89 -21.23
CA GLY A 360 19.80 26.30 -19.98
C GLY A 360 20.85 27.39 -20.17
N GLU A 361 21.48 27.84 -19.08
CA GLU A 361 22.60 28.78 -19.16
C GLU A 361 23.66 28.33 -20.17
N GLY A 362 23.98 29.18 -21.14
CA GLY A 362 24.91 28.87 -22.24
C GLY A 362 24.30 28.13 -23.44
N GLY A 363 22.97 27.95 -23.49
CA GLY A 363 22.26 27.31 -24.61
C GLY A 363 22.31 25.78 -24.63
N ALA A 364 22.72 25.17 -23.52
CA ALA A 364 22.76 23.71 -23.35
C ALA A 364 21.61 23.23 -22.46
N ALA A 365 21.09 22.03 -22.73
CA ALA A 365 20.04 21.45 -21.90
C ALA A 365 20.53 21.19 -20.48
N ARG A 366 19.68 21.49 -19.50
CA ARG A 366 19.92 21.32 -18.05
C ARG A 366 18.76 20.57 -17.43
N MET A 367 19.03 19.82 -16.38
CA MET A 367 17.99 19.12 -15.61
C MET A 367 18.28 19.20 -14.12
N THR A 368 17.28 19.58 -13.33
CA THR A 368 17.33 19.48 -11.88
C THR A 368 16.32 18.44 -11.41
N VAL A 369 16.70 17.55 -10.50
CA VAL A 369 15.80 16.55 -9.95
C VAL A 369 15.88 16.54 -8.42
N TRP A 370 14.72 16.71 -7.78
CA TRP A 370 14.52 16.52 -6.35
C TRP A 370 14.03 15.10 -6.11
N ALA A 371 14.80 14.31 -5.37
CA ALA A 371 14.51 12.90 -5.16
C ALA A 371 14.87 12.43 -3.74
N GLY A 372 14.13 11.43 -3.26
CA GLY A 372 14.42 10.70 -2.01
C GLY A 372 15.54 9.66 -2.12
N THR A 373 16.30 9.65 -3.22
CA THR A 373 17.29 8.58 -3.52
C THR A 373 18.31 8.36 -2.40
N GLN A 374 18.69 7.11 -2.16
CA GLN A 374 19.84 6.78 -1.30
C GLN A 374 21.19 6.87 -2.05
N ASN A 375 21.17 6.97 -3.38
CA ASN A 375 22.34 6.91 -4.25
C ASN A 375 22.39 8.09 -5.25
N PRO A 376 22.54 9.35 -4.79
CA PRO A 376 22.48 10.51 -5.69
C PRO A 376 23.41 10.39 -6.91
N HIS A 377 24.72 10.23 -6.72
CA HIS A 377 25.64 10.15 -7.86
C HIS A 377 25.36 8.97 -8.82
N VAL A 378 24.82 7.85 -8.31
CA VAL A 378 24.43 6.71 -9.16
C VAL A 378 23.19 7.04 -9.97
N LEU A 379 22.18 7.63 -9.33
CA LEU A 379 20.98 8.10 -10.02
C LEU A 379 21.33 9.14 -11.09
N ARG A 380 22.28 10.05 -10.84
CA ARG A 380 22.69 11.06 -11.83
C ARG A 380 23.28 10.40 -13.07
N ALA A 381 24.12 9.39 -12.90
CA ALA A 381 24.69 8.61 -14.01
C ALA A 381 23.61 7.83 -14.79
N ASP A 382 22.66 7.22 -14.09
CA ASP A 382 21.52 6.53 -14.71
C ASP A 382 20.63 7.49 -15.51
N LEU A 383 20.35 8.68 -14.96
CA LEU A 383 19.59 9.72 -15.65
C LEU A 383 20.37 10.28 -16.86
N ALA A 384 21.68 10.48 -16.75
CA ALA A 384 22.53 10.92 -17.87
C ALA A 384 22.42 9.93 -19.04
N ARG A 385 22.48 8.64 -18.74
CA ARG A 385 22.32 7.57 -19.73
C ARG A 385 20.90 7.54 -20.32
N LEU A 386 19.87 7.60 -19.46
CA LEU A 386 18.46 7.58 -19.88
C LEU A 386 18.10 8.77 -20.78
N MET A 387 18.61 9.95 -20.43
CA MET A 387 18.29 11.20 -21.10
C MET A 387 19.21 11.49 -22.29
N GLY A 388 20.32 10.78 -22.43
CA GLY A 388 21.32 11.03 -23.46
C GLY A 388 22.01 12.38 -23.26
N MET A 389 22.24 12.79 -22.01
CA MET A 389 22.80 14.08 -21.62
C MET A 389 24.13 13.91 -20.88
N PRO A 390 25.02 14.93 -20.90
CA PRO A 390 26.20 14.92 -20.03
C PRO A 390 25.81 14.84 -18.55
N ASP A 391 26.55 14.05 -17.78
CA ASP A 391 26.31 13.85 -16.33
C ASP A 391 26.31 15.17 -15.54
N LEU A 392 27.17 16.14 -15.90
CA LEU A 392 27.26 17.45 -15.25
C LEU A 392 26.16 18.45 -15.68
N SER A 393 25.31 18.06 -16.64
CA SER A 393 24.11 18.83 -16.99
C SER A 393 22.92 18.46 -16.10
N ILE A 394 23.09 17.53 -15.15
CA ILE A 394 22.05 17.01 -14.28
C ILE A 394 22.42 17.31 -12.82
N ASP A 395 21.56 18.08 -12.15
CA ASP A 395 21.72 18.42 -10.74
C ASP A 395 20.74 17.60 -9.91
N LEU A 396 21.25 16.75 -9.02
CA LEU A 396 20.42 16.03 -8.06
C LEU A 396 20.44 16.71 -6.69
N ILE A 397 19.26 17.14 -6.27
CA ILE A 397 19.02 17.69 -4.94
C ILE A 397 18.37 16.61 -4.10
N ARG A 398 19.13 16.07 -3.15
CA ARG A 398 18.61 15.06 -2.23
C ARG A 398 17.65 15.69 -1.22
N MET A 399 16.39 15.25 -1.28
CA MET A 399 15.33 15.53 -0.29
C MET A 399 15.08 14.30 0.58
N GLU A 400 14.55 14.44 1.80
CA GLU A 400 14.27 13.27 2.66
C GLU A 400 13.26 12.31 2.01
N ALA A 401 13.48 11.01 2.20
CA ALA A 401 12.57 9.95 1.77
C ALA A 401 11.66 9.51 2.91
N ALA A 402 10.45 9.08 2.58
CA ALA A 402 9.48 8.51 3.54
C ALA A 402 9.77 7.02 3.84
N GLY A 403 11.04 6.71 4.11
CA GLY A 403 11.59 5.35 4.21
C GLY A 403 12.33 4.91 2.94
N CYS A 404 13.36 4.08 3.11
CA CYS A 404 14.06 3.44 2.00
C CYS A 404 14.58 2.05 2.38
N TYR A 405 15.23 1.90 3.54
CA TYR A 405 15.74 0.64 4.12
C TYR A 405 16.61 -0.21 3.16
N GLY A 406 17.17 0.44 2.14
CA GLY A 406 17.68 -0.20 0.94
C GLY A 406 17.26 0.59 -0.32
N ARG A 407 17.34 -0.05 -1.49
CA ARG A 407 16.91 0.57 -2.77
C ARG A 407 15.45 0.25 -3.07
N ASN A 408 14.53 1.16 -2.74
CA ASN A 408 13.13 1.09 -3.18
C ASN A 408 12.93 1.80 -4.54
N CYS A 409 11.69 2.18 -4.89
CA CYS A 409 11.36 2.86 -6.15
C CYS A 409 11.81 4.33 -6.24
N ALA A 410 12.54 4.89 -5.27
CA ALA A 410 12.93 6.30 -5.29
C ALA A 410 13.74 6.69 -6.54
N ASP A 411 14.60 5.80 -7.02
CA ASP A 411 15.37 6.00 -8.24
C ASP A 411 14.48 5.83 -9.49
N ASP A 412 13.55 4.87 -9.44
CA ASP A 412 12.63 4.56 -10.55
C ASP A 412 11.69 5.74 -10.83
N VAL A 413 11.08 6.32 -9.79
CA VAL A 413 10.17 7.47 -9.93
C VAL A 413 10.89 8.77 -10.32
N ALA A 414 12.17 8.92 -9.96
CA ALA A 414 12.99 10.04 -10.41
C ALA A 414 13.25 9.97 -11.92
N ALA A 415 13.50 8.77 -12.44
CA ALA A 415 13.62 8.53 -13.87
C ALA A 415 12.30 8.73 -14.62
N ASP A 416 11.18 8.30 -14.03
CA ASP A 416 9.84 8.59 -14.57
C ASP A 416 9.62 10.11 -14.68
N ALA A 417 9.91 10.87 -13.61
CA ALA A 417 9.76 12.33 -13.59
C ALA A 417 10.65 13.01 -14.63
N ALA A 418 11.89 12.56 -14.82
CA ALA A 418 12.80 13.09 -15.83
C ALA A 418 12.25 12.93 -17.26
N LEU A 419 11.73 11.75 -17.60
CA LEU A 419 11.13 11.48 -18.91
C LEU A 419 9.89 12.36 -19.15
N LEU A 420 9.01 12.46 -18.15
CA LEU A 420 7.77 13.25 -18.26
C LEU A 420 8.06 14.75 -18.31
N SER A 421 9.03 15.25 -17.53
CA SER A 421 9.42 16.67 -17.54
C SER A 421 10.01 17.06 -18.89
N ARG A 422 10.88 16.25 -19.49
CA ARG A 422 11.41 16.49 -20.84
C ARG A 422 10.30 16.55 -21.88
N ALA A 423 9.34 15.62 -21.83
CA ALA A 423 8.23 15.58 -22.78
C ALA A 423 7.29 16.79 -22.63
N ALA A 424 7.06 17.26 -21.41
CA ALA A 424 6.20 18.40 -21.13
C ALA A 424 6.90 19.76 -21.31
N GLY A 425 8.24 19.81 -21.27
CA GLY A 425 9.00 21.06 -21.27
C GLY A 425 8.76 21.92 -20.01
N ALA A 426 8.37 21.29 -18.90
CA ALA A 426 8.00 21.93 -17.64
C ALA A 426 8.39 21.04 -16.44
N PRO A 427 8.48 21.59 -15.22
CA PRO A 427 8.70 20.77 -14.04
C PRO A 427 7.54 19.79 -13.83
N VAL A 428 7.84 18.52 -13.58
CA VAL A 428 6.83 17.48 -13.35
C VAL A 428 7.12 16.76 -12.04
N ARG A 429 6.12 16.74 -11.14
CA ARG A 429 6.11 15.89 -9.94
C ARG A 429 5.45 14.56 -10.26
N VAL A 430 6.14 13.46 -10.00
CA VAL A 430 5.60 12.10 -10.10
C VAL A 430 5.58 11.46 -8.71
N GLN A 431 4.47 10.84 -8.36
CA GLN A 431 4.31 10.05 -7.15
C GLN A 431 3.65 8.72 -7.52
N LEU A 432 4.23 7.62 -7.05
CA LEU A 432 3.63 6.30 -7.21
C LEU A 432 2.44 6.13 -6.28
N THR A 433 1.46 5.31 -6.68
CA THR A 433 0.46 4.82 -5.73
C THR A 433 1.08 3.76 -4.81
N ARG A 434 0.40 3.41 -3.71
CA ARG A 434 0.83 2.33 -2.82
C ARG A 434 0.94 1.00 -3.57
N GLU A 435 -0.03 0.71 -4.42
CA GLU A 435 -0.08 -0.50 -5.24
C GLU A 435 1.10 -0.55 -6.22
N GLN A 436 1.45 0.59 -6.82
CA GLN A 436 2.60 0.68 -7.72
C GLN A 436 3.92 0.53 -6.97
N GLU A 437 4.10 1.17 -5.82
CA GLU A 437 5.29 1.02 -4.98
C GLU A 437 5.49 -0.46 -4.62
N ASN A 438 4.49 -1.08 -4.00
CA ASN A 438 4.59 -2.46 -3.55
C ASN A 438 4.74 -3.46 -4.70
N ALA A 439 4.06 -3.24 -5.84
CA ALA A 439 4.21 -4.10 -7.01
C ALA A 439 5.63 -4.03 -7.57
N TRP A 440 6.16 -2.82 -7.76
CA TRP A 440 7.36 -2.58 -8.56
C TRP A 440 8.64 -2.39 -7.78
N GLU A 441 8.60 -2.10 -6.47
CA GLU A 441 9.82 -1.97 -5.68
C GLU A 441 10.66 -3.25 -5.84
N PRO A 442 11.97 -3.14 -6.06
CA PRO A 442 12.78 -4.34 -6.13
C PRO A 442 12.74 -5.03 -4.76
N LYS A 443 12.59 -6.35 -4.72
CA LYS A 443 12.40 -7.09 -3.45
C LYS A 443 13.73 -7.34 -2.75
N GLY A 444 13.71 -7.53 -1.43
CA GLY A 444 14.78 -8.25 -0.74
C GLY A 444 14.81 -9.70 -1.22
N ALA A 445 15.96 -10.16 -1.69
CA ALA A 445 16.08 -11.47 -2.32
C ALA A 445 15.86 -12.63 -1.32
N ALA A 446 15.18 -13.68 -1.81
CA ALA A 446 15.09 -14.95 -1.12
C ALA A 446 16.45 -15.65 -1.03
N GLN A 447 16.58 -16.62 -0.13
CA GLN A 447 17.83 -17.37 0.03
C GLN A 447 17.57 -18.79 0.50
N LEU A 448 18.35 -19.73 -0.02
CA LEU A 448 18.37 -21.12 0.44
C LEU A 448 19.72 -21.35 1.12
N MET A 449 19.69 -21.83 2.35
CA MET A 449 20.90 -22.19 3.10
C MET A 449 20.82 -23.67 3.49
N GLN A 450 21.87 -24.42 3.21
CA GLN A 450 21.97 -25.84 3.52
C GLN A 450 23.21 -26.08 4.37
N VAL A 451 23.03 -26.79 5.48
CA VAL A 451 24.13 -27.18 6.37
C VAL A 451 24.18 -28.70 6.40
N ARG A 452 25.31 -29.29 6.01
CA ARG A 452 25.67 -30.67 6.30
C ARG A 452 26.69 -30.65 7.42
N GLY A 453 26.40 -31.37 8.49
CA GLY A 453 27.25 -31.38 9.67
C GLY A 453 26.72 -32.35 10.69
N GLY A 454 27.26 -32.29 11.90
CA GLY A 454 26.87 -33.19 12.96
C GLY A 454 27.80 -33.13 14.16
N LEU A 455 27.57 -34.02 15.12
CA LEU A 455 28.37 -34.15 16.32
C LEU A 455 29.19 -35.45 16.30
N ASN A 456 30.37 -35.38 16.91
CA ASN A 456 31.14 -36.54 17.33
C ASN A 456 30.51 -37.17 18.59
N ALA A 457 30.96 -38.37 18.96
CA ALA A 457 30.44 -39.09 20.12
C ALA A 457 30.66 -38.36 21.46
N ASP A 458 31.61 -37.41 21.52
CA ASP A 458 31.91 -36.60 22.69
C ASP A 458 31.14 -35.26 22.74
N GLY A 459 30.24 -35.00 21.78
CA GLY A 459 29.49 -33.75 21.68
C GLY A 459 30.27 -32.59 21.04
N SER A 460 31.48 -32.83 20.53
CA SER A 460 32.18 -31.86 19.67
C SER A 460 31.59 -31.83 18.25
N ILE A 461 31.75 -30.71 17.54
CA ILE A 461 31.27 -30.58 16.16
C ILE A 461 32.18 -31.39 15.25
N ALA A 462 31.61 -32.35 14.52
CA ALA A 462 32.35 -33.21 13.60
C ALA A 462 32.80 -32.43 12.35
N ALA A 463 31.83 -31.83 11.66
CA ALA A 463 32.03 -31.05 10.46
C ALA A 463 30.95 -29.99 10.28
N TYR A 464 31.27 -28.95 9.51
CA TYR A 464 30.35 -27.89 9.11
C TYR A 464 30.54 -27.56 7.63
N ASP A 465 29.67 -28.09 6.79
CA ASP A 465 29.65 -27.84 5.35
C ASP A 465 28.41 -27.03 4.99
N PHE A 466 28.64 -25.75 4.71
CA PHE A 466 27.62 -24.76 4.45
C PHE A 466 27.55 -24.40 2.98
N GLU A 467 26.35 -24.49 2.41
CA GLU A 467 26.06 -24.03 1.07
C GLU A 467 24.96 -22.98 1.10
N THR A 468 25.15 -21.87 0.40
CA THR A 468 24.10 -20.86 0.26
C THR A 468 23.84 -20.47 -1.20
N SER A 469 22.58 -20.38 -1.54
CA SER A 469 22.05 -20.04 -2.86
C SER A 469 21.29 -18.73 -2.77
N TYR A 470 21.87 -17.66 -3.34
CA TYR A 470 21.36 -16.29 -3.25
C TYR A 470 21.21 -15.67 -4.64
N PRO A 471 19.97 -15.45 -5.13
CA PRO A 471 19.73 -14.69 -6.35
C PRO A 471 20.26 -13.28 -6.25
N SER A 472 20.90 -12.85 -7.33
CA SER A 472 21.47 -11.51 -7.43
C SER A 472 20.44 -10.41 -7.22
N ASN A 473 20.84 -9.34 -6.55
CA ASN A 473 19.97 -8.23 -6.13
C ASN A 473 20.52 -6.87 -6.64
N GLY A 474 20.89 -6.83 -7.92
CA GLY A 474 21.44 -5.66 -8.60
C GLY A 474 20.49 -5.03 -9.61
N ALA A 475 19.17 -4.98 -9.32
CA ALA A 475 18.19 -4.42 -10.23
C ALA A 475 18.62 -3.03 -10.73
N PRO A 476 18.47 -2.68 -12.01
CA PRO A 476 18.76 -1.34 -12.51
C PRO A 476 17.57 -0.39 -12.30
N THR A 477 17.73 0.89 -12.67
CA THR A 477 16.64 1.87 -12.68
C THR A 477 15.62 1.49 -13.76
N LEU A 478 14.35 1.36 -13.36
CA LEU A 478 13.31 0.69 -14.15
C LEU A 478 13.12 1.34 -15.53
N ALA A 479 13.12 2.67 -15.61
CA ALA A 479 12.94 3.38 -16.87
C ALA A 479 14.02 3.04 -17.92
N LEU A 480 15.26 2.71 -17.50
CA LEU A 480 16.30 2.26 -18.44
C LEU A 480 15.92 0.97 -19.15
N LEU A 481 15.25 0.05 -18.44
CA LEU A 481 14.75 -1.22 -18.97
C LEU A 481 13.51 -1.03 -19.84
N LEU A 482 12.51 -0.30 -19.33
CA LEU A 482 11.25 -0.08 -20.03
C LEU A 482 11.43 0.63 -21.37
N THR A 483 12.44 1.50 -21.47
CA THR A 483 12.80 2.25 -22.69
C THR A 483 13.88 1.57 -23.54
N ARG A 484 14.42 0.42 -23.10
CA ARG A 484 15.55 -0.30 -23.75
C ARG A 484 16.80 0.56 -24.00
N VAL A 485 17.05 1.53 -23.11
CA VAL A 485 18.35 2.21 -23.07
C VAL A 485 19.45 1.26 -22.57
N ILE A 486 19.07 0.26 -21.77
CA ILE A 486 19.89 -0.90 -21.44
C ILE A 486 19.16 -2.19 -21.79
N GLU A 487 19.92 -3.24 -22.05
CA GLU A 487 19.33 -4.57 -22.26
C GLU A 487 18.90 -5.21 -20.92
N PRO A 488 17.71 -5.84 -20.87
CA PRO A 488 17.16 -6.47 -19.67
C PRO A 488 17.78 -7.86 -19.44
N LEU A 489 19.07 -7.88 -19.10
CA LEU A 489 19.85 -9.09 -18.90
C LEU A 489 19.81 -9.55 -17.44
N ALA A 490 19.60 -10.85 -17.24
CA ALA A 490 19.68 -11.46 -15.92
C ALA A 490 21.17 -11.70 -15.56
N GLN A 491 21.78 -10.73 -14.87
CA GLN A 491 23.20 -10.81 -14.51
C GLN A 491 23.39 -11.43 -13.13
N ALA A 492 24.27 -12.44 -13.06
CA ALA A 492 24.74 -13.02 -11.80
C ALA A 492 25.90 -12.20 -11.22
N TYR A 493 25.85 -11.98 -9.90
CA TYR A 493 26.85 -11.28 -9.11
C TYR A 493 27.23 -12.10 -7.86
N GLU A 494 28.45 -11.90 -7.38
CA GLU A 494 29.02 -12.49 -6.16
C GLU A 494 28.48 -11.75 -4.90
N MET A 495 27.21 -11.97 -4.53
CA MET A 495 26.57 -11.24 -3.44
C MET A 495 26.02 -12.11 -2.29
N GLY A 496 26.06 -13.43 -2.43
CA GLY A 496 25.60 -14.38 -1.40
C GLY A 496 26.59 -14.61 -0.24
N ASP A 497 27.77 -13.98 -0.29
CA ASP A 497 28.91 -14.29 0.59
C ASP A 497 28.99 -13.44 1.87
N ARG A 498 28.09 -12.46 2.07
CA ARG A 498 28.08 -11.66 3.30
C ARG A 498 27.78 -12.54 4.50
N THR A 499 28.69 -12.54 5.48
CA THR A 499 28.56 -13.36 6.70
C THR A 499 28.31 -14.85 6.40
N ALA A 500 28.78 -15.37 5.25
CA ALA A 500 28.61 -16.77 4.87
C ALA A 500 29.56 -17.73 5.60
N ARG A 501 30.66 -17.20 6.17
CA ARG A 501 31.52 -17.94 7.09
C ARG A 501 30.89 -17.87 8.49
N PRO A 502 30.65 -19.01 9.17
CA PRO A 502 30.17 -18.98 10.54
C PRO A 502 31.20 -18.27 11.45
N PRO A 503 30.75 -17.57 12.51
CA PRO A 503 31.64 -16.78 13.35
C PRO A 503 32.44 -17.61 14.37
N TYR A 504 32.41 -18.95 14.24
CA TYR A 504 32.99 -19.90 15.18
C TYR A 504 34.25 -20.56 14.61
N THR A 505 35.12 -21.02 15.51
CA THR A 505 36.29 -21.84 15.18
C THR A 505 35.87 -23.30 15.08
N LEU A 506 36.14 -23.91 13.93
CA LEU A 506 35.69 -25.25 13.56
C LEU A 506 36.85 -25.99 12.89
N ASP A 507 37.04 -27.27 13.22
CA ASP A 507 38.18 -28.06 12.73
C ASP A 507 38.00 -28.49 11.27
N ASN A 508 36.76 -28.79 10.87
CA ASN A 508 36.39 -29.20 9.52
C ASN A 508 35.28 -28.28 9.00
N LEU A 509 35.68 -27.25 8.22
CA LEU A 509 34.79 -26.20 7.75
C LEU A 509 34.87 -26.07 6.23
N ARG A 510 33.70 -26.08 5.60
CA ARG A 510 33.56 -25.88 4.17
C ARG A 510 32.42 -24.90 3.90
N VAL A 511 32.66 -23.93 3.02
CA VAL A 511 31.69 -22.87 2.67
C VAL A 511 31.62 -22.71 1.15
N THR A 512 30.43 -22.85 0.58
CA THR A 512 30.15 -22.59 -0.84
C THR A 512 29.03 -21.59 -1.01
N VAL A 513 29.21 -20.68 -1.96
CA VAL A 513 28.15 -19.80 -2.45
C VAL A 513 27.81 -20.20 -3.87
N ASN A 514 26.53 -20.40 -4.14
CA ASN A 514 26.01 -20.67 -5.48
C ASN A 514 25.55 -19.34 -6.09
N ASP A 515 26.45 -18.68 -6.83
CA ASP A 515 26.18 -17.38 -7.45
C ASP A 515 25.21 -17.58 -8.63
N MET A 516 24.09 -16.85 -8.62
CA MET A 516 23.02 -17.03 -9.60
C MET A 516 22.35 -15.71 -10.02
N ALA A 517 21.79 -15.73 -11.23
CA ALA A 517 21.03 -14.62 -11.80
C ALA A 517 19.74 -14.36 -11.00
N PRO A 518 19.18 -13.13 -11.04
CA PRO A 518 17.91 -12.84 -10.37
C PRO A 518 16.77 -13.73 -10.88
N ILE A 519 15.86 -14.11 -10.00
CA ILE A 519 14.57 -14.75 -10.36
C ILE A 519 13.46 -13.70 -10.37
N VAL A 520 13.46 -12.85 -9.33
CA VAL A 520 12.58 -11.69 -9.18
C VAL A 520 13.45 -10.44 -9.16
N ARG A 521 12.93 -9.32 -9.67
CA ARG A 521 13.55 -8.00 -9.53
C ARG A 521 13.87 -7.74 -8.06
N ALA A 522 15.16 -7.68 -7.73
CA ALA A 522 15.64 -7.60 -6.36
C ALA A 522 16.72 -6.53 -6.16
N SER A 523 16.76 -5.94 -4.97
CA SER A 523 17.78 -4.99 -4.56
C SER A 523 18.24 -5.24 -3.12
N TRP A 524 19.28 -4.53 -2.68
CA TRP A 524 19.67 -4.56 -1.27
C TRP A 524 18.54 -4.03 -0.39
N LEU A 525 18.08 -4.91 0.50
CA LEU A 525 17.24 -4.64 1.66
C LEU A 525 18.12 -4.84 2.90
N ARG A 526 18.02 -3.95 3.90
CA ARG A 526 18.84 -3.97 5.14
C ARG A 526 19.07 -5.39 5.67
N GLY A 527 20.33 -5.79 5.86
CA GLY A 527 20.75 -7.14 6.22
C GLY A 527 21.28 -7.97 5.04
N VAL A 528 20.73 -7.76 3.83
CA VAL A 528 21.11 -8.43 2.56
C VAL A 528 21.23 -9.95 2.78
N SER A 529 22.30 -10.61 2.32
CA SER A 529 22.55 -12.04 2.52
C SER A 529 23.11 -12.39 3.90
N ALA A 530 23.56 -11.40 4.69
CA ALA A 530 24.12 -11.62 6.02
C ALA A 530 23.08 -12.06 7.04
N LEU A 531 21.90 -11.43 7.02
CA LEU A 531 20.82 -11.77 7.94
C LEU A 531 20.31 -13.21 7.70
N PRO A 532 20.01 -13.67 6.47
CA PRO A 532 19.65 -15.07 6.21
C PRO A 532 20.78 -16.07 6.53
N ASN A 533 22.04 -15.76 6.20
CA ASN A 533 23.17 -16.62 6.56
C ASN A 533 23.29 -16.77 8.08
N SER A 534 23.20 -15.66 8.82
CA SER A 534 23.20 -15.69 10.29
C SER A 534 21.99 -16.44 10.86
N PHE A 535 20.81 -16.34 10.23
CA PHE A 535 19.65 -17.12 10.63
C PHE A 535 19.95 -18.63 10.59
N ALA A 536 20.55 -19.11 9.49
CA ALA A 536 20.94 -20.51 9.36
C ALA A 536 22.04 -20.89 10.36
N HIS A 537 23.12 -20.11 10.46
CA HIS A 537 24.23 -20.39 11.35
C HIS A 537 23.80 -20.48 12.82
N GLU A 538 23.08 -19.47 13.31
CA GLU A 538 22.71 -19.37 14.72
C GLU A 538 21.57 -20.31 15.10
N SER A 539 20.66 -20.64 14.18
CA SER A 539 19.66 -21.68 14.43
C SER A 539 20.32 -23.06 14.46
N TYR A 540 21.27 -23.34 13.56
CA TYR A 540 21.97 -24.62 13.53
C TYR A 540 22.85 -24.85 14.76
N PHE A 541 23.56 -23.81 15.22
CA PHE A 541 24.35 -23.88 16.44
C PHE A 541 23.49 -24.14 17.69
N ASP A 542 22.27 -23.61 17.73
CA ASP A 542 21.31 -23.91 18.80
C ASP A 542 20.82 -25.36 18.77
N GLU A 543 20.60 -25.90 17.56
CA GLU A 543 20.27 -27.32 17.35
C GLU A 543 21.44 -28.25 17.74
N LEU A 544 22.68 -27.89 17.41
CA LEU A 544 23.88 -28.63 17.82
C LEU A 544 24.05 -28.63 19.34
N ALA A 545 23.91 -27.47 20.00
CA ALA A 545 24.01 -27.36 21.46
C ALA A 545 22.97 -28.25 22.16
N THR A 546 21.72 -28.21 21.68
CA THR A 546 20.64 -29.06 22.21
C THR A 546 20.94 -30.55 22.01
N ALA A 547 21.44 -30.94 20.82
CA ALA A 547 21.79 -32.33 20.54
C ALA A 547 23.00 -32.82 21.37
N ALA A 548 23.95 -31.93 21.67
CA ALA A 548 25.08 -32.21 22.55
C ALA A 548 24.69 -32.24 24.05
N GLY A 549 23.48 -31.80 24.39
CA GLY A 549 23.06 -31.64 25.79
C GLY A 549 23.80 -30.53 26.52
N GLU A 550 24.22 -29.48 25.80
CA GLU A 550 24.95 -28.33 26.33
C GLU A 550 24.11 -27.06 26.28
N ASP A 551 24.43 -26.09 27.13
CA ASP A 551 23.77 -24.79 27.11
C ASP A 551 24.09 -24.00 25.83
N PRO A 552 23.09 -23.43 25.12
CA PRO A 552 23.32 -22.74 23.86
C PRO A 552 24.32 -21.57 23.91
N VAL A 553 24.43 -20.86 25.04
CA VAL A 553 25.40 -19.77 25.21
C VAL A 553 26.79 -20.35 25.52
N ALA A 554 26.86 -21.33 26.43
CA ALA A 554 28.10 -22.01 26.76
C ALA A 554 28.74 -22.71 25.55
N PHE A 555 27.92 -23.39 24.75
CA PHE A 555 28.35 -24.07 23.52
C PHE A 555 28.97 -23.09 22.54
N ARG A 556 28.33 -21.93 22.29
CA ARG A 556 28.88 -20.87 21.45
C ARG A 556 30.21 -20.33 21.99
N LEU A 557 30.29 -20.06 23.29
CA LEU A 557 31.51 -19.57 23.94
C LEU A 557 32.68 -20.56 23.83
N ARG A 558 32.41 -21.87 23.85
CA ARG A 558 33.44 -22.91 23.64
C ARG A 558 34.09 -22.80 22.27
N HIS A 559 33.33 -22.38 21.26
CA HIS A 559 33.76 -22.29 19.87
C HIS A 559 34.13 -20.87 19.43
N LEU A 560 34.17 -19.89 20.34
CA LEU A 560 34.43 -18.48 20.04
C LEU A 560 35.76 -18.01 20.63
N GLN A 561 36.78 -17.91 19.78
CA GLN A 561 38.15 -17.52 20.19
C GLN A 561 38.37 -16.00 20.26
N ASP A 562 37.49 -15.20 19.66
CA ASP A 562 37.54 -13.75 19.72
C ASP A 562 37.09 -13.27 21.11
N ALA A 563 38.05 -12.73 21.90
CA ALA A 563 37.81 -12.27 23.26
C ALA A 563 36.77 -11.14 23.34
N ARG A 564 36.74 -10.24 22.35
CA ARG A 564 35.78 -9.12 22.29
C ARG A 564 34.37 -9.64 22.03
N ALA A 565 34.26 -10.62 21.13
CA ALA A 565 32.99 -11.30 20.87
C ALA A 565 32.51 -12.11 22.08
N ALA A 566 33.40 -12.85 22.75
CA ALA A 566 33.06 -13.62 23.94
C ALA A 566 32.64 -12.73 25.12
N GLU A 567 33.26 -11.56 25.28
CA GLU A 567 32.83 -10.54 26.26
C GLU A 567 31.40 -10.06 25.96
N LEU A 568 31.12 -9.68 24.70
CA LEU A 568 29.79 -9.25 24.28
C LEU A 568 28.72 -10.32 24.54
N VAL A 569 29.00 -11.58 24.19
CA VAL A 569 28.08 -12.72 24.40
C VAL A 569 27.75 -12.86 25.89
N ARG A 570 28.77 -12.86 26.77
CA ARG A 570 28.57 -12.99 28.22
C ARG A 570 27.78 -11.81 28.79
N ALA A 571 28.18 -10.58 28.45
CA ALA A 571 27.54 -9.37 28.95
C ALA A 571 26.06 -9.27 28.51
N THR A 572 25.76 -9.68 27.28
CA THR A 572 24.37 -9.72 26.77
C THR A 572 23.54 -10.76 27.50
N ALA A 573 24.07 -11.98 27.66
CA ALA A 573 23.39 -13.06 28.38
C ALA A 573 23.13 -12.70 29.85
N GLU A 574 24.10 -12.09 30.52
CA GLU A 574 23.96 -11.58 31.89
C GLU A 574 22.90 -10.49 31.98
N ARG A 575 22.98 -9.46 31.11
CA ARG A 575 22.02 -8.35 31.07
C ARG A 575 20.58 -8.82 30.81
N ALA A 576 20.43 -9.89 30.03
CA ALA A 576 19.13 -10.49 29.72
C ALA A 576 18.60 -11.41 30.82
N GLY A 577 19.43 -11.78 31.80
CA GLY A 577 19.08 -12.80 32.80
C GLY A 577 18.93 -14.19 32.17
N TRP A 578 19.87 -14.57 31.30
CA TRP A 578 19.87 -15.86 30.61
C TRP A 578 19.74 -17.03 31.59
N ARG A 579 18.76 -17.91 31.33
CA ARG A 579 18.52 -19.09 32.16
C ARG A 579 19.12 -20.32 31.49
N VAL A 580 20.25 -20.76 32.04
CA VAL A 580 20.98 -21.95 31.58
C VAL A 580 20.06 -23.15 31.39
N HIS A 581 20.16 -23.80 30.24
CA HIS A 581 19.35 -24.99 29.91
C HIS A 581 20.02 -25.82 28.82
N THR A 582 19.77 -27.12 28.79
CA THR A 582 20.37 -28.05 27.80
C THR A 582 19.35 -28.57 26.78
N GLY A 583 18.11 -28.10 26.85
CA GLY A 583 17.00 -28.48 25.98
C GLY A 583 15.80 -27.55 26.16
N PRO A 584 14.75 -27.71 25.35
CA PRO A 584 13.58 -26.84 25.40
C PRO A 584 12.83 -27.03 26.73
N LYS A 585 12.51 -25.91 27.40
CA LYS A 585 11.89 -25.94 28.73
C LYS A 585 10.43 -26.42 28.71
N GLN A 586 9.69 -26.16 27.62
CA GLN A 586 8.28 -26.56 27.39
C GLN A 586 7.30 -26.34 28.57
N GLY A 587 7.64 -25.47 29.52
CA GLY A 587 6.84 -25.21 30.71
C GLY A 587 5.81 -24.11 30.47
N PRO A 588 4.64 -24.15 31.14
CA PRO A 588 3.71 -23.03 31.16
C PRO A 588 4.40 -21.79 31.77
N GLN A 589 3.91 -20.60 31.41
CA GLN A 589 4.40 -19.34 31.99
C GLN A 589 4.37 -19.42 33.53
N ALA A 590 5.41 -18.91 34.20
CA ALA A 590 5.49 -18.93 35.66
C ALA A 590 4.26 -18.20 36.28
N GLY A 591 3.36 -18.97 36.88
CA GLY A 591 2.11 -18.49 37.48
C GLY A 591 0.86 -18.56 36.59
N GLY A 592 0.93 -19.16 35.39
CA GLY A 592 -0.21 -19.30 34.47
C GLY A 592 -0.77 -20.73 34.39
N GLU A 593 -2.09 -20.88 34.53
CA GLU A 593 -2.85 -22.00 33.94
C GLU A 593 -3.14 -21.65 32.46
N GLY A 594 -2.80 -22.48 31.47
CA GLY A 594 -3.29 -22.28 30.09
C GLY A 594 -2.40 -22.73 28.92
N ASP A 595 -2.85 -22.36 27.70
CA ASP A 595 -2.29 -22.73 26.39
C ASP A 595 -1.00 -21.96 26.00
N ILE A 596 -0.51 -21.05 26.85
CA ILE A 596 0.64 -20.17 26.54
C ILE A 596 1.93 -20.72 27.16
N VAL A 597 2.95 -20.90 26.33
CA VAL A 597 4.30 -21.32 26.72
C VAL A 597 5.31 -20.22 26.44
N SER A 598 6.36 -20.12 27.26
CA SER A 598 7.39 -19.08 27.15
C SER A 598 8.77 -19.69 26.92
N GLY A 599 9.61 -19.00 26.15
CA GLY A 599 10.99 -19.41 25.88
C GLY A 599 11.95 -18.23 25.75
N GLN A 600 13.24 -18.52 25.93
CA GLN A 600 14.34 -17.58 25.71
C GLN A 600 15.24 -18.09 24.60
N GLY A 601 15.58 -17.24 23.64
CA GLY A 601 16.46 -17.61 22.53
C GLY A 601 17.64 -16.67 22.41
N PHE A 602 18.82 -17.25 22.21
CA PHE A 602 20.07 -16.51 22.03
C PHE A 602 20.55 -16.60 20.58
N ALA A 603 21.12 -15.52 20.05
CA ALA A 603 21.90 -15.55 18.82
C ALA A 603 22.97 -14.44 18.81
N TYR A 604 24.06 -14.69 18.09
CA TYR A 604 25.18 -13.76 17.95
C TYR A 604 25.67 -13.69 16.50
N ALA A 605 26.10 -12.50 16.07
CA ALA A 605 26.72 -12.32 14.77
C ALA A 605 27.71 -11.14 14.74
N ARG A 606 28.68 -11.23 13.82
CA ARG A 606 29.45 -10.08 13.33
C ARG A 606 29.02 -9.80 11.90
N TYR A 607 28.56 -8.59 11.61
CA TYR A 607 28.20 -8.24 10.24
C TYR A 607 29.46 -8.07 9.38
N VAL A 608 29.64 -8.93 8.38
CA VAL A 608 30.73 -8.85 7.39
C VAL A 608 30.17 -8.51 6.02
N HIS A 609 30.74 -7.50 5.36
CA HIS A 609 30.26 -6.98 4.08
C HIS A 609 31.39 -6.66 3.10
N SER A 610 31.01 -6.22 1.89
CA SER A 610 31.88 -6.02 0.71
C SER A 610 32.35 -7.34 0.09
N LYS A 611 33.14 -7.28 -1.00
CA LYS A 611 33.64 -8.48 -1.68
C LYS A 611 34.39 -9.38 -0.70
N TRP A 612 34.12 -10.69 -0.74
CA TRP A 612 34.84 -11.71 0.03
C TRP A 612 36.38 -11.51 0.00
N PRO A 613 37.08 -11.64 1.15
CA PRO A 613 36.57 -12.04 2.48
C PRO A 613 35.82 -10.93 3.24
N GLY A 614 35.69 -9.75 2.65
CA GLY A 614 34.99 -8.61 3.24
C GLY A 614 35.71 -8.03 4.45
N PHE A 615 35.05 -7.09 5.12
CA PHE A 615 35.48 -6.56 6.41
C PHE A 615 34.30 -6.45 7.36
N GLY A 616 34.59 -6.57 8.67
CA GLY A 616 33.56 -6.51 9.69
C GLY A 616 33.12 -5.08 10.00
N ALA A 617 31.82 -4.86 10.05
CA ALA A 617 31.20 -3.67 10.61
C ALA A 617 31.15 -3.79 12.14
N ALA A 618 30.01 -4.11 12.75
CA ALA A 618 29.87 -4.24 14.20
C ALA A 618 29.41 -5.64 14.63
N TRP A 619 29.59 -5.93 15.92
CA TRP A 619 29.12 -7.17 16.55
C TRP A 619 27.79 -6.94 17.27
N ALA A 620 26.88 -7.90 17.18
CA ALA A 620 25.63 -7.87 17.91
C ALA A 620 25.28 -9.25 18.48
N ALA A 621 24.66 -9.24 19.66
CA ALA A 621 24.07 -10.42 20.27
C ALA A 621 22.65 -10.10 20.74
N TRP A 622 21.74 -11.05 20.60
CA TRP A 622 20.35 -10.93 20.99
C TRP A 622 19.99 -12.02 22.00
N VAL A 623 19.19 -11.63 22.99
CA VAL A 623 18.35 -12.55 23.76
C VAL A 623 16.91 -12.12 23.58
N ALA A 624 16.07 -13.00 23.02
CA ALA A 624 14.65 -12.75 22.81
C ALA A 624 13.80 -13.56 23.80
N ASP A 625 12.87 -12.90 24.48
CA ASP A 625 11.84 -13.55 25.30
C ASP A 625 10.54 -13.62 24.49
N VAL A 626 10.05 -14.83 24.27
CA VAL A 626 8.88 -15.09 23.42
C VAL A 626 7.83 -15.88 24.17
N ASP A 627 6.56 -15.52 23.95
CA ASP A 627 5.40 -16.32 24.33
C ASP A 627 4.72 -16.88 23.08
N VAL A 628 4.30 -18.14 23.15
CA VAL A 628 3.59 -18.84 22.07
C VAL A 628 2.28 -19.41 22.61
N ASN A 629 1.18 -19.05 21.97
CA ASN A 629 -0.11 -19.67 22.23
C ASN A 629 -0.23 -20.97 21.42
N ARG A 630 -0.23 -22.13 22.09
CA ARG A 630 -0.25 -23.44 21.42
C ARG A 630 -1.53 -23.73 20.64
N ARG A 631 -2.64 -23.10 21.02
CA ARG A 631 -3.95 -23.27 20.35
C ARG A 631 -4.06 -22.42 19.09
N THR A 632 -3.66 -21.16 19.18
CA THR A 632 -3.79 -20.21 18.05
C THR A 632 -2.56 -20.21 17.13
N GLY A 633 -1.39 -20.59 17.65
CA GLY A 633 -0.08 -20.44 17.01
C GLY A 633 0.52 -19.04 17.14
N GLU A 634 -0.18 -18.10 17.78
CA GLU A 634 0.27 -16.71 17.92
C GLU A 634 1.59 -16.62 18.69
N VAL A 635 2.50 -15.79 18.18
CA VAL A 635 3.83 -15.55 18.75
C VAL A 635 3.95 -14.10 19.14
N GLN A 636 4.17 -13.84 20.43
CA GLN A 636 4.46 -12.51 20.96
C GLN A 636 5.92 -12.44 21.40
N VAL A 637 6.70 -11.57 20.75
CA VAL A 637 8.02 -11.19 21.29
C VAL A 637 7.76 -10.15 22.38
N ARG A 638 8.00 -10.50 23.64
CA ARG A 638 7.76 -9.60 24.78
C ARG A 638 8.91 -8.63 24.98
N ARG A 639 10.14 -9.14 24.85
CA ARG A 639 11.34 -8.41 25.19
C ARG A 639 12.52 -8.88 24.35
N VAL A 640 13.37 -7.94 23.98
CA VAL A 640 14.63 -8.20 23.28
C VAL A 640 15.73 -7.42 24.00
N VAL A 641 16.76 -8.13 24.45
CA VAL A 641 18.00 -7.51 24.95
C VAL A 641 19.06 -7.63 23.87
N VAL A 642 19.61 -6.49 23.45
CA VAL A 642 20.62 -6.41 22.39
C VAL A 642 21.94 -5.92 22.97
N GLY A 643 22.96 -6.77 22.95
CA GLY A 643 24.34 -6.32 23.07
C GLY A 643 24.84 -5.82 21.73
N HIS A 644 25.52 -4.69 21.71
CA HIS A 644 26.07 -4.11 20.49
C HIS A 644 27.46 -3.51 20.74
N ASP A 645 28.46 -4.02 20.00
CA ASP A 645 29.83 -3.47 20.01
C ASP A 645 30.14 -2.84 18.65
N ALA A 646 30.10 -1.50 18.62
CA ALA A 646 30.36 -0.68 17.43
C ALA A 646 31.62 0.19 17.56
N GLY A 647 32.54 -0.16 18.47
CA GLY A 647 33.74 0.66 18.71
C GLY A 647 33.39 2.03 19.29
N LEU A 648 34.14 3.07 18.91
CA LEU A 648 33.80 4.45 19.30
C LEU A 648 32.42 4.84 18.76
N LEU A 649 31.50 5.14 19.69
CA LEU A 649 30.18 5.66 19.35
C LEU A 649 30.28 7.18 19.14
N ILE A 650 29.94 7.65 17.95
CA ILE A 650 29.93 9.10 17.68
C ILE A 650 28.79 9.77 18.45
N ASN A 651 27.57 9.25 18.29
CA ASN A 651 26.38 9.66 19.01
C ASN A 651 25.71 8.41 19.63
N PRO A 652 25.90 8.14 20.93
CA PRO A 652 25.31 6.97 21.58
C PRO A 652 23.79 6.87 21.41
N ALA A 653 23.05 7.97 21.57
CA ALA A 653 21.60 7.99 21.37
C ALA A 653 21.20 7.70 19.92
N GLY A 654 21.98 8.20 18.95
CA GLY A 654 21.79 7.87 17.53
C GLY A 654 21.96 6.37 17.25
N VAL A 655 22.97 5.73 17.86
CA VAL A 655 23.21 4.29 17.73
C VAL A 655 22.12 3.48 18.42
N GLU A 656 21.65 3.89 19.60
CA GLU A 656 20.51 3.27 20.29
C GLU A 656 19.24 3.29 19.42
N HIS A 657 18.90 4.44 18.82
CA HIS A 657 17.78 4.54 17.88
C HIS A 657 17.95 3.63 16.65
N GLN A 658 19.18 3.45 16.16
CA GLN A 658 19.45 2.48 15.09
C GLN A 658 19.24 1.04 15.55
N VAL A 659 19.68 0.68 16.76
CA VAL A 659 19.41 -0.65 17.32
C VAL A 659 17.90 -0.88 17.43
N HIS A 660 17.12 0.09 17.93
CA HIS A 660 15.66 0.00 17.98
C HIS A 660 15.06 -0.27 16.59
N GLY A 661 15.45 0.50 15.58
CA GLY A 661 14.98 0.29 14.20
C GLY A 661 15.33 -1.10 13.65
N ASN A 662 16.53 -1.60 13.94
CA ASN A 662 16.94 -2.96 13.58
C ASN A 662 16.09 -4.02 14.28
N VAL A 663 15.79 -3.85 15.58
CA VAL A 663 14.93 -4.80 16.31
C VAL A 663 13.54 -4.86 15.71
N LEU A 664 12.90 -3.70 15.51
CA LEU A 664 11.54 -3.61 14.96
C LEU A 664 11.43 -4.29 13.59
N GLN A 665 12.36 -3.99 12.68
CA GLN A 665 12.35 -4.55 11.33
C GLN A 665 12.62 -6.06 11.33
N THR A 666 13.60 -6.54 12.12
CA THR A 666 13.90 -7.97 12.18
C THR A 666 12.76 -8.75 12.82
N THR A 667 12.14 -8.24 13.88
CA THR A 667 10.96 -8.86 14.50
C THR A 667 9.79 -8.91 13.52
N SER A 668 9.52 -7.81 12.81
CA SER A 668 8.48 -7.74 11.78
C SER A 668 8.70 -8.81 10.68
N ARG A 669 9.93 -8.91 10.16
CA ARG A 669 10.33 -9.90 9.15
C ARG A 669 10.29 -11.34 9.63
N ALA A 670 10.65 -11.57 10.88
CA ALA A 670 10.61 -12.90 11.47
C ALA A 670 9.16 -13.39 11.63
N LEU A 671 8.19 -12.51 11.91
CA LEU A 671 6.83 -12.91 12.30
C LEU A 671 5.78 -12.73 11.20
N LYS A 672 5.95 -11.79 10.26
CA LYS A 672 4.86 -11.33 9.38
C LYS A 672 5.22 -11.23 7.89
N GLU A 673 6.42 -10.77 7.56
CA GLU A 673 6.70 -10.25 6.22
C GLU A 673 7.14 -11.33 5.20
N GLN A 674 6.37 -11.46 4.12
CA GLN A 674 6.70 -12.25 2.93
C GLN A 674 5.95 -11.71 1.72
N VAL A 675 6.60 -11.71 0.55
CA VAL A 675 5.95 -11.44 -0.74
C VAL A 675 5.34 -12.72 -1.29
N ASP A 676 4.07 -12.62 -1.66
CA ASP A 676 3.27 -13.67 -2.25
C ASP A 676 3.24 -13.54 -3.78
N PHE A 677 3.57 -14.65 -4.45
CA PHE A 677 3.58 -14.83 -5.90
C PHE A 677 2.60 -15.93 -6.38
N SER A 678 1.77 -16.47 -5.49
CA SER A 678 1.05 -17.75 -5.67
C SER A 678 -0.12 -17.75 -6.68
N ALA A 679 -0.32 -16.68 -7.46
CA ALA A 679 -1.45 -16.60 -8.39
C ALA A 679 -1.04 -16.46 -9.87
N PRO A 680 -1.37 -17.45 -10.71
CA PRO A 680 -1.72 -17.21 -12.10
C PRO A 680 -3.24 -17.32 -12.30
N GLY A 681 -3.88 -16.18 -12.61
CA GLY A 681 -4.92 -16.13 -13.64
C GLY A 681 -6.36 -15.81 -13.23
N ARG A 682 -6.78 -14.54 -13.41
CA ARG A 682 -7.91 -14.20 -14.29
C ARG A 682 -7.85 -12.73 -14.76
N PRO A 683 -8.43 -12.41 -15.93
CA PRO A 683 -8.37 -11.06 -16.49
C PRO A 683 -9.10 -10.05 -15.59
N LEU A 684 -8.44 -8.93 -15.28
CA LEU A 684 -9.12 -7.74 -14.77
C LEU A 684 -9.97 -7.16 -15.90
N ALA A 685 -11.27 -7.05 -15.71
CA ALA A 685 -12.16 -6.48 -16.72
C ALA A 685 -12.03 -4.95 -16.74
N GLN A 686 -11.46 -4.40 -17.82
CA GLN A 686 -11.78 -3.04 -18.28
C GLN A 686 -12.80 -3.13 -19.42
N ARG A 687 -13.90 -2.38 -19.33
CA ARG A 687 -14.94 -2.35 -20.37
C ARG A 687 -14.43 -1.63 -21.62
N GLY A 688 -14.50 -2.33 -22.76
CA GLY A 688 -14.33 -1.77 -24.11
C GLY A 688 -13.22 -2.39 -24.96
N SER A 689 -12.36 -3.25 -24.39
CA SER A 689 -11.30 -3.94 -25.15
C SER A 689 -11.82 -5.25 -25.76
N THR A 690 -11.66 -5.41 -27.08
CA THR A 690 -11.79 -6.68 -27.81
C THR A 690 -10.49 -7.49 -27.84
N VAL A 691 -9.45 -7.03 -27.13
CA VAL A 691 -8.11 -7.63 -27.04
C VAL A 691 -7.92 -8.21 -25.63
N PRO A 692 -7.33 -9.42 -25.47
CA PRO A 692 -7.07 -10.03 -24.17
C PRO A 692 -6.30 -9.08 -23.24
N VAL A 693 -6.88 -8.77 -22.08
CA VAL A 693 -6.29 -7.90 -21.04
C VAL A 693 -5.30 -8.71 -20.19
N PRO A 694 -4.22 -8.09 -19.65
CA PRO A 694 -3.16 -8.83 -18.98
C PRO A 694 -3.59 -9.48 -17.66
N GLN A 695 -2.83 -10.51 -17.28
CA GLN A 695 -2.94 -11.26 -16.02
C GLN A 695 -2.84 -10.31 -14.80
N ALA A 696 -3.45 -10.68 -13.66
CA ALA A 696 -3.18 -10.01 -12.39
C ALA A 696 -1.66 -9.88 -12.16
N PRO A 697 -1.16 -8.78 -11.56
CA PRO A 697 0.27 -8.64 -11.30
C PRO A 697 0.73 -9.85 -10.48
N PRO A 698 1.91 -10.42 -10.75
CA PRO A 698 2.33 -11.64 -10.07
C PRO A 698 2.57 -11.38 -8.57
N VAL A 699 2.98 -10.16 -8.19
CA VAL A 699 3.04 -9.70 -6.79
C VAL A 699 1.62 -9.43 -6.26
N GLN A 700 1.19 -10.16 -5.23
CA GLN A 700 -0.16 -10.03 -4.66
C GLN A 700 -0.27 -9.02 -3.51
N ASN A 701 0.83 -8.63 -2.87
CA ASN A 701 0.80 -7.77 -1.68
C ASN A 701 0.88 -6.29 -2.06
N LEU A 702 -0.20 -5.73 -2.59
CA LEU A 702 -0.21 -4.36 -3.14
C LEU A 702 -0.45 -3.26 -2.10
N GLU A 703 -0.84 -3.61 -0.87
CA GLU A 703 -1.02 -2.67 0.24
C GLU A 703 -0.75 -3.32 1.61
N TRP A 704 -0.95 -2.59 2.71
CA TRP A 704 -0.56 -2.96 4.08
C TRP A 704 -1.34 -4.12 4.72
N GLY A 705 -2.63 -4.27 4.44
CA GLY A 705 -3.42 -5.44 4.82
C GLY A 705 -2.90 -6.72 4.19
N ALA A 706 -2.52 -6.67 2.90
CA ALA A 706 -1.93 -7.80 2.20
C ALA A 706 -0.44 -8.01 2.54
N TYR A 707 0.30 -6.96 2.91
CA TYR A 707 1.69 -7.03 3.39
C TYR A 707 1.81 -6.51 4.84
N PRO A 708 1.40 -7.29 5.85
CA PRO A 708 1.38 -6.83 7.22
C PRO A 708 2.79 -6.63 7.76
N ILE A 709 3.01 -5.49 8.39
CA ILE A 709 4.21 -5.17 9.17
C ILE A 709 3.89 -5.12 10.67
N LEU A 710 4.92 -5.07 11.51
CA LEU A 710 4.78 -4.96 12.96
C LEU A 710 4.00 -3.69 13.33
N SER A 711 2.97 -3.84 14.16
CA SER A 711 2.16 -2.72 14.64
C SER A 711 2.60 -2.29 16.04
N PHE A 712 2.19 -1.11 16.52
CA PHE A 712 2.60 -0.59 17.83
C PHE A 712 2.27 -1.52 19.01
N ARG A 713 1.19 -2.32 18.93
CA ARG A 713 0.82 -3.31 19.95
C ARG A 713 1.77 -4.51 20.01
N ASP A 714 2.49 -4.77 18.92
CA ASP A 714 3.39 -5.91 18.78
C ASP A 714 4.85 -5.54 19.12
N VAL A 715 5.14 -4.26 19.40
CA VAL A 715 6.49 -3.78 19.67
C VAL A 715 7.01 -4.37 20.98
N PRO A 716 8.14 -5.11 20.98
CA PRO A 716 8.70 -5.64 22.21
C PRO A 716 9.32 -4.53 23.06
N VAL A 717 9.50 -4.81 24.36
CA VAL A 717 10.43 -4.02 25.18
C VAL A 717 11.85 -4.24 24.65
N ILE A 718 12.53 -3.16 24.27
CA ILE A 718 13.89 -3.21 23.71
C ILE A 718 14.86 -2.67 24.76
N GLU A 719 15.86 -3.47 25.12
CA GLU A 719 16.94 -3.05 26.02
C GLU A 719 18.27 -3.14 25.29
N VAL A 720 19.00 -2.03 25.23
CA VAL A 720 20.27 -1.95 24.51
C VAL A 720 21.44 -1.89 25.49
N LEU A 721 22.44 -2.75 25.28
CA LEU A 721 23.72 -2.75 25.95
C LEU A 721 24.81 -2.38 24.95
N HIS A 722 25.34 -1.15 25.06
CA HIS A 722 26.50 -0.73 24.29
C HIS A 722 27.79 -1.14 24.98
N MET A 723 28.73 -1.72 24.23
CA MET A 723 30.07 -2.00 24.74
C MET A 723 30.91 -0.71 24.70
N PRO A 724 31.46 -0.23 25.84
CA PRO A 724 32.22 1.01 25.88
C PRO A 724 33.61 0.82 25.27
N ARG A 725 33.84 1.41 24.08
CA ARG A 725 35.09 1.29 23.32
C ARG A 725 35.59 2.65 22.77
N PRO A 726 35.79 3.68 23.62
CA PRO A 726 36.13 5.02 23.15
C PRO A 726 37.46 5.10 22.40
N ASP A 727 38.40 4.21 22.70
CA ASP A 727 39.74 4.17 22.09
C ASP A 727 39.83 3.30 20.82
N GLU A 728 38.74 2.64 20.45
CA GLU A 728 38.67 1.80 19.25
C GLU A 728 38.09 2.58 18.05
N PRO A 729 38.44 2.21 16.81
CA PRO A 729 37.82 2.80 15.62
C PRO A 729 36.29 2.67 15.65
N SER A 730 35.59 3.69 15.16
CA SER A 730 34.13 3.63 15.00
C SER A 730 33.74 2.62 13.91
N LEU A 731 32.73 1.81 14.19
CA LEU A 731 32.27 0.74 13.30
C LEU A 731 30.84 0.98 12.81
N GLY A 732 30.47 0.28 11.74
CA GLY A 732 29.16 0.40 11.12
C GLY A 732 28.00 -0.14 11.99
N ALA A 733 27.08 0.74 12.39
CA ALA A 733 25.89 0.41 13.18
C ALA A 733 24.58 0.32 12.37
N GLY A 734 24.63 0.57 11.06
CA GLY A 734 23.45 0.78 10.23
C GLY A 734 22.55 -0.46 10.08
N GLU A 735 23.13 -1.66 10.09
CA GLU A 735 22.38 -2.92 9.95
C GLU A 735 22.88 -4.04 10.87
N SER A 736 24.02 -3.88 11.54
CA SER A 736 24.70 -4.94 12.31
C SER A 736 23.82 -5.57 13.40
N ALA A 737 23.03 -4.74 14.10
CA ALA A 737 22.14 -5.22 15.16
C ALA A 737 20.94 -6.04 14.64
N SER A 738 20.62 -6.01 13.34
CA SER A 738 19.51 -6.80 12.78
C SER A 738 19.88 -8.27 12.55
N VAL A 739 21.16 -8.55 12.30
CA VAL A 739 21.67 -9.81 11.74
C VAL A 739 21.33 -11.04 12.60
N PRO A 740 21.52 -11.06 13.93
CA PRO A 740 21.21 -12.25 14.74
C PRO A 740 19.71 -12.41 15.08
N GLY A 741 18.87 -11.40 14.85
CA GLY A 741 17.56 -11.31 15.51
C GLY A 741 16.56 -12.39 15.12
N THR A 742 16.48 -12.80 13.85
CA THR A 742 15.53 -13.86 13.43
C THR A 742 15.90 -15.21 14.04
N ALA A 743 17.18 -15.53 14.17
CA ALA A 743 17.62 -16.74 14.87
C ALA A 743 17.29 -16.70 16.36
N ALA A 744 17.51 -15.57 17.04
CA ALA A 744 17.16 -15.44 18.45
C ALA A 744 15.65 -15.70 18.67
N ILE A 745 14.78 -15.17 17.81
CA ILE A 745 13.34 -15.41 17.87
C ILE A 745 13.01 -16.89 17.58
N ALA A 746 13.60 -17.49 16.54
CA ALA A 746 13.39 -18.90 16.22
C ALA A 746 13.85 -19.84 17.35
N ASN A 747 14.98 -19.53 17.98
CA ASN A 747 15.53 -20.24 19.13
C ASN A 747 14.61 -20.10 20.35
N ALA A 748 14.02 -18.93 20.58
CA ALA A 748 13.07 -18.71 21.66
C ALA A 748 11.76 -19.49 21.46
N ILE A 749 11.24 -19.54 20.22
CA ILE A 749 10.08 -20.37 19.87
C ILE A 749 10.39 -21.85 20.11
N PHE A 750 11.58 -22.31 19.72
CA PHE A 750 12.00 -23.69 19.98
C PHE A 750 12.12 -23.97 21.48
N ASP A 751 12.75 -23.09 22.26
CA ASP A 751 12.84 -23.25 23.72
C ASP A 751 11.45 -23.35 24.37
N ALA A 752 10.51 -22.53 23.90
CA ALA A 752 9.13 -22.50 24.40
C ALA A 752 8.33 -23.76 24.02
N THR A 753 8.48 -24.25 22.79
CA THR A 753 7.54 -25.22 22.20
C THR A 753 8.12 -26.62 21.96
N GLY A 754 9.45 -26.72 21.82
CA GLY A 754 10.15 -27.90 21.30
C GLY A 754 10.13 -28.01 19.77
N VAL A 755 9.44 -27.13 19.05
CA VAL A 755 9.28 -27.19 17.59
C VAL A 755 10.24 -26.22 16.91
N ARG A 756 11.03 -26.73 15.96
CA ARG A 756 12.04 -25.95 15.24
C ARG A 756 11.49 -25.43 13.91
N LEU A 757 11.32 -24.12 13.81
CA LEU A 757 10.97 -23.44 12.56
C LEU A 757 12.26 -23.05 11.80
N ARG A 758 12.33 -23.38 10.50
CA ARG A 758 13.50 -23.13 9.64
C ARG A 758 13.22 -22.21 8.45
N GLN A 759 12.02 -21.63 8.43
CA GLN A 759 11.56 -20.72 7.39
C GLN A 759 10.66 -19.65 8.03
N PRO A 760 11.11 -18.38 8.12
CA PRO A 760 10.22 -17.27 8.39
C PRO A 760 9.31 -16.98 7.18
N PRO A 761 8.18 -16.29 7.37
CA PRO A 761 7.69 -15.75 8.64
C PRO A 761 7.02 -16.80 9.56
N PHE A 762 7.22 -16.66 10.87
CA PHE A 762 6.63 -17.47 11.93
C PHE A 762 5.20 -16.98 12.25
N THR A 763 4.33 -16.97 11.23
CA THR A 763 2.93 -16.57 11.40
C THR A 763 2.18 -17.57 12.27
N PRO A 764 1.02 -17.18 12.83
CA PRO A 764 0.20 -18.10 13.62
C PRO A 764 -0.16 -19.40 12.89
N GLU A 765 -0.40 -19.34 11.58
CA GLU A 765 -0.72 -20.53 10.78
C GLU A 765 0.49 -21.46 10.66
N THR A 766 1.68 -20.90 10.37
CA THR A 766 2.93 -21.65 10.26
C THR A 766 3.27 -22.37 11.57
N VAL A 767 3.18 -21.65 12.69
CA VAL A 767 3.48 -22.17 14.02
C VAL A 767 2.47 -23.26 14.40
N ARG A 768 1.17 -23.01 14.20
CA ARG A 768 0.10 -23.98 14.50
C ARG A 768 0.24 -25.25 13.67
N ALA A 769 0.51 -25.13 12.36
CA ALA A 769 0.75 -26.28 11.49
C ALA A 769 1.94 -27.13 11.96
N ALA A 770 3.03 -26.48 12.40
CA ALA A 770 4.20 -27.17 12.92
C ALA A 770 3.99 -27.84 14.30
N LEU A 771 3.19 -27.21 15.17
CA LEU A 771 2.77 -27.81 16.45
C LEU A 771 1.92 -29.07 16.24
N GLN A 772 1.00 -29.03 15.28
CA GLN A 772 0.11 -30.15 14.96
C GLN A 772 0.87 -31.34 14.36
N SER A 773 1.80 -31.11 13.43
CA SER A 773 2.60 -32.18 12.82
C SER A 773 3.55 -32.86 13.81
N SER A 774 3.95 -32.17 14.88
CA SER A 774 4.83 -32.71 15.92
C SER A 774 4.09 -33.57 16.96
N ALA A 775 2.74 -33.56 16.96
CA ALA A 775 1.91 -34.26 17.94
C ALA A 775 1.50 -35.69 17.51
N GLU A 776 1.74 -36.09 16.25
CA GLU A 776 1.45 -37.46 15.79
C GLU A 776 2.61 -38.43 16.15
N PRO A 777 2.36 -39.56 16.85
CA PRO A 777 3.40 -40.51 17.21
C PRO A 777 3.87 -41.32 15.99
N GLN A 778 5.19 -41.33 15.75
CA GLN A 778 5.84 -42.20 14.77
C GLN A 778 5.81 -43.66 15.26
N GLY A 779 4.92 -44.46 14.67
CA GLY A 779 4.91 -45.92 14.83
C GLY A 779 4.33 -46.61 13.60
N GLY A 780 5.17 -47.40 12.91
CA GLY A 780 4.75 -48.61 12.18
C GLY A 780 4.44 -48.51 10.69
N ASP A 781 5.35 -49.07 9.91
CA ASP A 781 5.20 -49.75 8.60
C ASP A 781 4.74 -49.01 7.34
N ALA A 782 5.59 -49.16 6.32
CA ALA A 782 5.31 -48.90 4.93
C ALA A 782 4.16 -49.77 4.41
N GLY A 783 3.07 -49.12 4.03
CA GLY A 783 2.03 -49.67 3.18
C GLY A 783 1.55 -48.57 2.24
N ALA A 784 2.01 -48.60 0.99
CA ALA A 784 1.49 -47.75 -0.07
C ALA A 784 -0.04 -47.94 -0.16
N GLN A 785 -0.81 -46.89 0.15
CA GLN A 785 -2.24 -46.83 -0.15
C GLN A 785 -2.52 -45.65 -1.06
N ALA A 786 -3.05 -46.03 -2.23
CA ALA A 786 -3.34 -45.18 -3.36
C ALA A 786 -4.43 -44.14 -3.04
N ARG A 787 -4.32 -43.01 -3.75
CA ARG A 787 -5.36 -41.99 -3.93
C ARG A 787 -6.74 -42.64 -4.08
N PRO A 788 -7.79 -42.15 -3.40
CA PRO A 788 -9.15 -42.51 -3.79
C PRO A 788 -9.43 -41.89 -5.15
N ALA A 789 -9.66 -42.76 -6.13
CA ALA A 789 -10.25 -42.42 -7.41
C ALA A 789 -11.69 -41.86 -7.18
N PRO A 790 -12.23 -41.12 -8.17
CA PRO A 790 -13.52 -40.45 -8.06
C PRO A 790 -14.64 -41.46 -7.82
N TRP A 791 -15.61 -41.13 -6.96
CA TRP A 791 -16.79 -41.96 -6.77
C TRP A 791 -17.60 -42.08 -8.07
N PRO A 792 -18.24 -43.24 -8.30
CA PRO A 792 -18.85 -43.58 -9.58
C PRO A 792 -20.16 -42.83 -9.82
N ALA A 793 -20.36 -42.45 -11.07
CA ALA A 793 -21.65 -42.06 -11.60
C ALA A 793 -22.65 -43.24 -11.46
N SER A 794 -23.52 -43.17 -10.47
CA SER A 794 -24.75 -43.97 -10.45
C SER A 794 -25.82 -43.23 -11.24
N GLY A 795 -26.17 -43.81 -12.39
CA GLY A 795 -27.33 -43.43 -13.17
C GLY A 795 -28.61 -43.50 -12.34
N GLY A 796 -29.35 -42.40 -12.37
CA GLY A 796 -30.73 -42.28 -11.93
C GLY A 796 -31.45 -41.45 -12.97
N THR A 797 -32.19 -42.14 -13.82
CA THR A 797 -33.05 -41.58 -14.87
C THR A 797 -34.12 -40.68 -14.27
N GLY A 798 -33.95 -39.36 -14.40
CA GLY A 798 -34.96 -38.35 -14.14
C GLY A 798 -35.07 -37.44 -15.36
N THR A 799 -36.21 -37.51 -16.03
CA THR A 799 -36.51 -36.86 -17.31
C THR A 799 -36.46 -35.34 -17.22
N GLU A 800 -35.39 -34.73 -17.72
CA GLU A 800 -35.42 -33.33 -18.17
C GLU A 800 -36.11 -33.24 -19.54
N THR A 801 -37.26 -32.60 -19.56
CA THR A 801 -37.92 -32.10 -20.77
C THR A 801 -37.12 -30.92 -21.34
N ARG A 802 -36.14 -31.23 -22.18
CA ARG A 802 -35.57 -30.26 -23.12
C ARG A 802 -36.55 -30.02 -24.27
N TRP A 803 -36.96 -28.77 -24.44
CA TRP A 803 -37.69 -28.27 -25.60
C TRP A 803 -36.69 -27.97 -26.74
N PRO A 804 -36.75 -28.65 -27.91
CA PRO A 804 -35.77 -28.46 -28.97
C PRO A 804 -36.32 -27.57 -30.09
N TRP A 805 -35.62 -26.47 -30.41
CA TRP A 805 -35.81 -25.77 -31.69
C TRP A 805 -34.56 -26.00 -32.55
N GLY A 806 -34.71 -26.86 -33.56
CA GLY A 806 -33.69 -27.13 -34.56
C GLY A 806 -34.23 -27.99 -35.70
N ALA A 807 -34.51 -27.34 -36.84
CA ALA A 807 -34.57 -27.87 -38.20
C ALA A 807 -35.51 -29.07 -38.53
N MET A 808 -36.57 -28.79 -39.30
CA MET A 808 -37.21 -29.77 -40.19
C MET A 808 -37.35 -29.19 -41.62
N PRO A 809 -37.08 -29.99 -42.69
CA PRO A 809 -37.23 -29.61 -44.10
C PRO A 809 -38.66 -29.90 -44.63
N PRO A 810 -39.00 -29.52 -45.89
CA PRO A 810 -40.28 -28.88 -46.24
C PRO A 810 -41.40 -29.84 -46.70
N ARG A 811 -42.62 -29.26 -46.75
CA ARG A 811 -43.93 -29.80 -47.20
C ARG A 811 -44.68 -30.49 -46.05
N THR A 812 -45.65 -29.85 -45.38
CA THR A 812 -46.94 -29.43 -45.94
C THR A 812 -47.46 -28.19 -45.21
N ARG A 813 -47.75 -27.13 -45.99
CA ARG A 813 -48.28 -25.83 -45.56
C ARG A 813 -49.79 -25.77 -45.75
N GLY A 814 -50.44 -24.98 -44.90
CA GLY A 814 -51.88 -24.74 -44.87
C GLY A 814 -52.53 -25.85 -44.06
N TRP A 815 -53.24 -25.64 -42.96
CA TRP A 815 -54.33 -24.70 -42.78
C TRP A 815 -54.41 -24.15 -41.34
N LEU A 816 -53.53 -24.58 -40.43
CA LEU A 816 -53.53 -24.18 -39.01
C LEU A 816 -52.79 -22.86 -38.71
N ALA A 817 -51.99 -22.35 -39.66
CA ALA A 817 -51.33 -21.05 -39.56
C ALA A 817 -52.25 -19.85 -39.85
N ARG A 818 -53.50 -20.06 -40.28
CA ARG A 818 -54.47 -18.98 -40.56
C ARG A 818 -55.37 -18.62 -39.38
N GLY A 819 -55.58 -19.55 -38.43
CA GLY A 819 -56.36 -19.29 -37.21
C GLY A 819 -55.60 -18.46 -36.17
N LEU A 820 -54.30 -18.73 -36.02
CA LEU A 820 -53.44 -18.03 -35.05
C LEU A 820 -53.06 -16.60 -35.51
N THR A 821 -52.97 -16.35 -36.83
CA THR A 821 -52.70 -15.02 -37.38
C THR A 821 -53.91 -14.08 -37.33
N MET A 822 -55.15 -14.61 -37.36
CA MET A 822 -56.34 -13.77 -37.20
C MET A 822 -56.60 -13.42 -35.73
N THR A 823 -56.33 -14.31 -34.77
CA THR A 823 -56.41 -13.95 -33.34
C THR A 823 -55.28 -13.02 -32.92
N ALA A 824 -54.04 -13.23 -33.40
CA ALA A 824 -52.94 -12.28 -33.18
C ALA A 824 -53.16 -10.94 -33.92
N GLY A 825 -53.77 -10.95 -35.10
CA GLY A 825 -54.15 -9.74 -35.86
C GLY A 825 -55.29 -8.97 -35.20
N VAL A 826 -56.30 -9.64 -34.64
CA VAL A 826 -57.42 -9.01 -33.90
C VAL A 826 -56.96 -8.53 -32.52
N LEU A 827 -56.08 -9.26 -31.82
CA LEU A 827 -55.45 -8.77 -30.58
C LEU A 827 -54.47 -7.61 -30.86
N GLY A 828 -53.75 -7.64 -31.98
CA GLY A 828 -52.87 -6.55 -32.42
C GLY A 828 -53.65 -5.29 -32.82
N LEU A 829 -54.77 -5.44 -33.53
CA LEU A 829 -55.67 -4.33 -33.88
C LEU A 829 -56.45 -3.83 -32.66
N GLY A 830 -56.86 -4.73 -31.76
CA GLY A 830 -57.53 -4.41 -30.49
C GLY A 830 -56.61 -3.66 -29.53
N ALA A 831 -55.36 -4.07 -29.38
CA ALA A 831 -54.35 -3.34 -28.61
C ALA A 831 -53.99 -1.99 -29.25
N ALA A 832 -53.96 -1.89 -30.60
CA ALA A 832 -53.74 -0.63 -31.31
C ALA A 832 -54.92 0.35 -31.17
N LEU A 833 -56.17 -0.15 -31.14
CA LEU A 833 -57.38 0.66 -30.97
C LEU A 833 -57.65 1.05 -29.51
N LEU A 834 -57.32 0.20 -28.53
CA LEU A 834 -57.43 0.50 -27.10
C LEU A 834 -56.31 1.42 -26.56
N GLY A 835 -55.16 1.46 -27.26
CA GLY A 835 -53.97 2.22 -26.84
C GLY A 835 -53.81 3.61 -27.45
N TRP A 836 -54.64 4.02 -28.41
CA TRP A 836 -54.48 5.34 -29.04
C TRP A 836 -55.02 6.45 -28.13
N ARG A 837 -54.13 7.31 -27.63
CA ARG A 837 -54.48 8.56 -26.95
C ARG A 837 -54.12 9.77 -27.83
N PRO A 838 -55.01 10.76 -28.00
CA PRO A 838 -54.70 11.92 -28.81
C PRO A 838 -53.54 12.73 -28.20
N ALA A 839 -52.73 13.32 -29.08
CA ALA A 839 -51.69 14.26 -28.67
C ALA A 839 -52.33 15.50 -28.02
N ILE A 840 -51.73 16.02 -26.95
CA ILE A 840 -52.09 17.33 -26.38
C ILE A 840 -51.31 18.39 -27.15
N ALA A 841 -52.01 19.44 -27.60
CA ALA A 841 -51.42 20.53 -28.38
C ALA A 841 -50.25 21.19 -27.60
N PRO A 842 -49.12 21.50 -28.27
CA PRO A 842 -48.03 22.26 -27.67
C PRO A 842 -48.50 23.60 -27.09
N VAL A 843 -47.88 24.04 -25.99
CA VAL A 843 -48.04 25.40 -25.45
C VAL A 843 -46.83 26.26 -25.80
N ALA A 844 -47.03 27.57 -25.96
CA ALA A 844 -45.94 28.51 -26.16
C ALA A 844 -45.12 28.68 -24.86
N PRO A 845 -43.78 28.75 -24.90
CA PRO A 845 -42.96 29.00 -23.72
C PRO A 845 -43.27 30.37 -23.12
N SER A 846 -43.47 30.44 -21.81
CA SER A 846 -43.64 31.71 -21.09
C SER A 846 -42.29 32.35 -20.79
N THR A 847 -42.07 33.60 -21.19
CA THR A 847 -40.82 34.34 -20.95
C THR A 847 -40.68 34.90 -19.53
N SER A 848 -41.71 34.77 -18.69
CA SER A 848 -41.69 35.11 -17.26
C SER A 848 -42.35 33.99 -16.45
N SER A 849 -41.78 33.64 -15.29
CA SER A 849 -42.34 32.61 -14.40
C SER A 849 -43.54 33.20 -13.66
N PRO A 850 -44.76 32.67 -13.84
CA PRO A 850 -45.95 33.13 -13.10
C PRO A 850 -46.00 32.60 -11.66
N TYR A 851 -45.02 31.79 -11.25
CA TYR A 851 -45.05 31.03 -10.00
C TYR A 851 -44.37 31.78 -8.85
N SER A 852 -44.94 31.67 -7.65
CA SER A 852 -44.35 32.23 -6.44
C SER A 852 -43.04 31.51 -6.07
N ALA A 853 -42.15 32.21 -5.35
CA ALA A 853 -40.94 31.59 -4.81
C ALA A 853 -41.25 30.38 -3.89
N ALA A 854 -42.35 30.43 -3.15
CA ALA A 854 -42.80 29.31 -2.31
C ALA A 854 -43.22 28.09 -3.14
N THR A 855 -43.91 28.30 -4.27
CA THR A 855 -44.27 27.23 -5.20
C THR A 855 -43.04 26.60 -5.84
N LEU A 856 -42.06 27.41 -6.26
CA LEU A 856 -40.81 26.91 -6.84
C LEU A 856 -39.96 26.14 -5.82
N GLU A 857 -39.89 26.61 -4.57
CA GLU A 857 -39.19 25.87 -3.50
C GLU A 857 -39.91 24.56 -3.14
N LYS A 858 -41.25 24.56 -3.10
CA LYS A 858 -42.04 23.33 -2.95
C LYS A 858 -41.73 22.36 -4.09
N GLY A 859 -41.73 22.85 -5.33
CA GLY A 859 -41.39 22.06 -6.52
C GLY A 859 -39.97 21.51 -6.50
N ARG A 860 -38.99 22.30 -6.05
CA ARG A 860 -37.60 21.85 -5.88
C ARG A 860 -37.50 20.68 -4.91
N ARG A 861 -38.19 20.75 -3.77
CA ARG A 861 -38.24 19.68 -2.76
C ARG A 861 -38.93 18.43 -3.29
N LEU A 862 -40.03 18.58 -4.02
CA LEU A 862 -40.74 17.47 -4.65
C LEU A 862 -39.89 16.81 -5.75
N ALA A 863 -39.11 17.60 -6.52
CA ALA A 863 -38.18 17.07 -7.51
C ALA A 863 -37.04 16.27 -6.86
N ALA A 864 -36.60 16.69 -5.67
CA ALA A 864 -35.62 15.97 -4.87
C ALA A 864 -36.21 14.67 -4.27
N ALA A 865 -37.43 14.72 -3.72
CA ALA A 865 -38.14 13.52 -3.24
C ALA A 865 -38.39 12.49 -4.34
N GLY A 866 -38.68 12.97 -5.56
CA GLY A 866 -38.90 12.16 -6.75
C GLY A 866 -37.64 11.73 -7.50
N ASP A 867 -36.46 12.01 -6.92
CA ASP A 867 -35.15 11.63 -7.44
C ASP A 867 -34.91 12.01 -8.92
N CYS A 868 -35.52 13.13 -9.35
CA CYS A 868 -35.59 13.51 -10.76
C CYS A 868 -34.20 13.75 -11.35
N ALA A 869 -33.35 14.47 -10.61
CA ALA A 869 -31.99 14.76 -11.04
C ALA A 869 -31.13 13.50 -11.15
N VAL A 870 -31.29 12.52 -10.26
CA VAL A 870 -30.54 11.27 -10.32
C VAL A 870 -30.95 10.49 -11.56
N CYS A 871 -32.25 10.34 -11.82
CA CYS A 871 -32.70 9.59 -12.99
C CYS A 871 -32.46 10.32 -14.33
N HIS A 872 -32.53 11.65 -14.36
CA HIS A 872 -32.48 12.45 -15.58
C HIS A 872 -31.17 13.22 -15.77
N THR A 873 -30.07 12.77 -15.18
CA THR A 873 -28.73 13.32 -15.40
C THR A 873 -27.76 12.21 -15.76
N GLN A 874 -27.17 12.28 -16.95
CA GLN A 874 -26.06 11.40 -17.31
C GLN A 874 -24.81 11.76 -16.48
N SER A 875 -23.94 10.78 -16.20
CA SER A 875 -22.64 11.03 -15.56
C SER A 875 -21.86 12.13 -16.30
N GLY A 876 -21.40 13.15 -15.56
CA GLY A 876 -20.73 14.34 -16.11
C GLY A 876 -21.61 15.29 -16.93
N GLY A 877 -22.92 15.01 -17.05
CA GLY A 877 -23.87 15.78 -17.84
C GLY A 877 -24.56 16.90 -17.04
N THR A 878 -25.29 17.76 -17.75
CA THR A 878 -26.07 18.83 -17.12
C THR A 878 -27.30 18.25 -16.40
N VAL A 879 -27.56 18.74 -15.19
CA VAL A 879 -28.69 18.30 -14.36
C VAL A 879 -30.01 18.33 -15.14
N ASN A 880 -30.78 17.26 -15.07
CA ASN A 880 -32.09 17.07 -15.71
C ASN A 880 -32.09 17.03 -17.26
N ALA A 881 -30.92 17.08 -17.93
CA ALA A 881 -30.84 17.09 -19.38
C ALA A 881 -31.05 15.70 -20.04
N GLY A 882 -31.24 14.65 -19.25
CA GLY A 882 -31.48 13.28 -19.72
C GLY A 882 -30.22 12.53 -20.11
N GLY A 883 -30.38 11.43 -20.86
CA GLY A 883 -29.28 10.62 -21.40
C GLY A 883 -28.76 9.51 -20.49
N ARG A 884 -29.19 9.40 -19.22
CA ARG A 884 -28.80 8.32 -18.32
C ARG A 884 -29.35 6.98 -18.81
N ALA A 885 -28.48 5.97 -18.92
CA ALA A 885 -28.85 4.61 -19.31
C ALA A 885 -29.34 3.80 -18.10
N LEU A 886 -30.57 3.29 -18.17
CA LEU A 886 -31.16 2.32 -17.24
C LEU A 886 -31.17 0.94 -17.87
N ARG A 887 -30.41 0.01 -17.31
CA ARG A 887 -30.31 -1.36 -17.81
C ARG A 887 -31.40 -2.21 -17.18
N THR A 888 -32.21 -2.87 -18.01
CA THR A 888 -33.28 -3.76 -17.58
C THR A 888 -33.07 -5.15 -18.16
N PRO A 889 -33.73 -6.19 -17.62
CA PRO A 889 -33.75 -7.52 -18.24
C PRO A 889 -34.29 -7.53 -19.68
N PHE A 890 -34.97 -6.47 -20.11
CA PHE A 890 -35.59 -6.34 -21.43
C PHE A 890 -34.77 -5.49 -22.41
N GLY A 891 -33.63 -4.93 -21.98
CA GLY A 891 -32.78 -4.02 -22.74
C GLY A 891 -32.51 -2.70 -22.01
N THR A 892 -31.96 -1.71 -22.73
CA THR A 892 -31.56 -0.42 -22.15
C THR A 892 -32.59 0.68 -22.45
N ILE A 893 -32.98 1.43 -21.42
CA ILE A 893 -33.85 2.60 -21.54
C ILE A 893 -33.02 3.83 -21.21
N TYR A 894 -33.19 4.94 -21.95
CA TYR A 894 -32.50 6.19 -21.66
C TYR A 894 -33.48 7.22 -21.08
N SER A 895 -33.05 7.95 -20.05
CA SER A 895 -33.84 9.01 -19.43
C SER A 895 -34.04 10.18 -20.40
N THR A 896 -35.23 10.80 -20.40
CA THR A 896 -35.55 11.96 -21.26
C THR A 896 -34.99 13.27 -20.71
N ASN A 897 -34.90 14.31 -21.53
CA ASN A 897 -34.57 15.67 -21.08
C ASN A 897 -35.81 16.33 -20.42
N LEU A 898 -35.67 16.77 -19.16
CA LEU A 898 -36.74 17.43 -18.38
C LEU A 898 -36.61 18.96 -18.36
N THR A 899 -35.60 19.55 -19.00
CA THR A 899 -35.43 21.01 -19.05
C THR A 899 -36.50 21.66 -19.93
N PRO A 900 -36.76 22.97 -19.79
CA PRO A 900 -37.75 23.67 -20.62
C PRO A 900 -37.28 23.96 -22.05
N ASP A 901 -36.28 23.21 -22.56
CA ASP A 901 -35.89 23.26 -23.96
C ASP A 901 -37.06 22.84 -24.86
N VAL A 902 -37.29 23.60 -25.93
CA VAL A 902 -38.47 23.44 -26.79
C VAL A 902 -38.32 22.34 -27.83
N GLU A 903 -37.08 21.93 -28.16
CA GLU A 903 -36.81 20.91 -29.17
C GLU A 903 -36.65 19.52 -28.57
N THR A 904 -35.87 19.43 -27.49
CA THR A 904 -35.42 18.17 -26.89
C THR A 904 -36.00 17.93 -25.50
N GLY A 905 -36.46 18.99 -24.81
CA GLY A 905 -37.00 18.95 -23.45
C GLY A 905 -38.54 19.01 -23.38
N ILE A 906 -39.05 19.48 -22.24
CA ILE A 906 -40.49 19.61 -21.97
C ILE A 906 -41.03 21.03 -22.18
N GLY A 907 -40.26 21.92 -22.83
CA GLY A 907 -40.61 23.34 -23.00
C GLY A 907 -41.96 23.63 -23.66
N LEU A 908 -42.46 22.68 -24.45
CA LEU A 908 -43.73 22.76 -25.17
C LEU A 908 -44.90 22.00 -24.48
N TRP A 909 -44.68 21.46 -23.28
CA TRP A 909 -45.67 20.68 -22.57
C TRP A 909 -46.57 21.58 -21.74
N SER A 910 -47.88 21.36 -21.74
CA SER A 910 -48.79 21.97 -20.76
C SER A 910 -48.70 21.22 -19.43
N PHE A 911 -49.16 21.84 -18.33
CA PHE A 911 -49.34 21.13 -17.06
C PHE A 911 -50.21 19.86 -17.24
N SER A 912 -51.28 19.92 -18.03
CA SER A 912 -52.12 18.73 -18.31
C SER A 912 -51.38 17.62 -19.06
N ALA A 913 -50.43 17.95 -19.94
CA ALA A 913 -49.57 16.96 -20.60
C ALA A 913 -48.57 16.34 -19.62
N PHE A 914 -47.97 17.16 -18.75
CA PHE A 914 -47.08 16.70 -17.68
C PHE A 914 -47.81 15.80 -16.68
N GLN A 915 -48.97 16.24 -16.17
CA GLN A 915 -49.83 15.47 -15.27
C GLN A 915 -50.25 14.13 -15.90
N ARG A 916 -50.59 14.11 -17.19
CA ARG A 916 -50.93 12.87 -17.91
C ARG A 916 -49.75 11.91 -18.00
N ALA A 917 -48.54 12.41 -18.21
CA ALA A 917 -47.35 11.58 -18.18
C ALA A 917 -47.12 10.99 -16.78
N MET A 918 -47.17 11.83 -15.74
CA MET A 918 -46.95 11.44 -14.34
C MET A 918 -48.01 10.46 -13.81
N ARG A 919 -49.29 10.63 -14.18
CA ARG A 919 -50.40 9.80 -13.65
C ARG A 919 -50.73 8.57 -14.49
N ALA A 920 -50.60 8.67 -15.81
CA ALA A 920 -51.12 7.66 -16.73
C ALA A 920 -50.03 7.00 -17.59
N GLY A 921 -48.78 7.43 -17.46
CA GLY A 921 -47.68 6.92 -18.27
C GLY A 921 -47.88 7.18 -19.75
N ILE A 922 -48.44 8.35 -20.13
CA ILE A 922 -48.71 8.72 -21.52
C ILE A 922 -48.07 10.08 -21.80
N SER A 923 -47.11 10.09 -22.73
CA SER A 923 -46.40 11.29 -23.20
C SER A 923 -47.35 12.30 -23.86
N ARG A 924 -46.93 13.56 -24.00
CA ARG A 924 -47.69 14.62 -24.70
C ARG A 924 -48.16 14.21 -26.10
N ASP A 925 -47.32 13.51 -26.84
CA ASP A 925 -47.60 13.00 -28.20
C ASP A 925 -48.59 11.83 -28.25
N GLY A 926 -49.05 11.32 -27.10
CA GLY A 926 -49.99 10.20 -26.99
C GLY A 926 -49.32 8.83 -26.88
N ARG A 927 -47.98 8.77 -26.92
CA ARG A 927 -47.23 7.52 -26.83
C ARG A 927 -47.14 7.05 -25.38
N HIS A 928 -47.39 5.76 -25.13
CA HIS A 928 -47.21 5.16 -23.80
C HIS A 928 -45.74 5.18 -23.38
N LEU A 929 -45.48 5.51 -22.12
CA LEU A 929 -44.19 5.49 -21.45
C LEU A 929 -43.92 4.09 -20.87
N TYR A 930 -42.65 3.73 -20.71
CA TYR A 930 -42.27 2.51 -20.02
C TYR A 930 -42.28 2.73 -18.51
N PRO A 931 -42.68 1.74 -17.70
CA PRO A 931 -42.79 1.86 -16.24
C PRO A 931 -41.44 2.01 -15.51
N ALA A 932 -40.32 2.05 -16.25
CA ALA A 932 -39.05 2.54 -15.75
C ALA A 932 -39.12 4.02 -15.34
N PHE A 933 -39.99 4.79 -16.00
CA PHE A 933 -40.52 6.03 -15.43
C PHE A 933 -41.61 5.65 -14.43
N PRO A 934 -41.47 5.92 -13.12
CA PRO A 934 -42.31 5.33 -12.08
C PRO A 934 -43.69 6.01 -11.97
N TYR A 935 -44.39 6.17 -13.09
CA TYR A 935 -45.74 6.77 -13.16
C TYR A 935 -46.78 5.96 -12.37
N THR A 936 -46.52 4.68 -12.08
CA THR A 936 -47.34 3.85 -11.19
C THR A 936 -47.33 4.36 -9.75
N ALA A 937 -46.21 4.89 -9.28
CA ALA A 937 -46.08 5.53 -7.97
C ALA A 937 -46.47 7.02 -8.03
N PHE A 938 -46.00 7.75 -9.05
CA PHE A 938 -46.29 9.17 -9.20
C PHE A 938 -47.80 9.48 -9.35
N ALA A 939 -48.60 8.51 -9.80
CA ALA A 939 -50.06 8.59 -9.78
C ALA A 939 -50.65 8.88 -8.39
N LYS A 940 -49.91 8.63 -7.30
CA LYS A 940 -50.37 8.91 -5.92
C LYS A 940 -50.20 10.37 -5.50
N THR A 941 -49.39 11.15 -6.22
CA THR A 941 -49.11 12.57 -5.96
C THR A 941 -50.38 13.42 -6.14
N SER A 942 -50.55 14.47 -5.34
CA SER A 942 -51.66 15.42 -5.47
C SER A 942 -51.48 16.36 -6.67
N ASP A 943 -52.57 16.97 -7.14
CA ASP A 943 -52.50 17.91 -8.28
C ASP A 943 -51.70 19.17 -7.94
N GLU A 944 -51.83 19.68 -6.72
CA GLU A 944 -51.06 20.83 -6.22
C GLU A 944 -49.55 20.55 -6.24
N ASP A 945 -49.14 19.35 -5.81
CA ASP A 945 -47.72 18.96 -5.81
C ASP A 945 -47.20 18.72 -7.23
N LEU A 946 -48.00 18.13 -8.12
CA LEU A 946 -47.61 17.99 -9.53
C LEU A 946 -47.46 19.36 -10.21
N GLU A 947 -48.31 20.33 -9.87
CA GLU A 947 -48.23 21.69 -10.41
C GLU A 947 -46.97 22.40 -9.91
N ALA A 948 -46.66 22.30 -8.61
CA ALA A 948 -45.43 22.84 -8.05
C ALA A 948 -44.17 22.21 -8.67
N LEU A 949 -44.17 20.88 -8.86
CA LEU A 949 -43.07 20.17 -9.53
C LEU A 949 -42.89 20.64 -10.98
N TYR A 950 -43.99 20.75 -11.73
CA TYR A 950 -43.98 21.27 -13.10
C TYR A 950 -43.44 22.72 -13.14
N ALA A 951 -43.91 23.58 -12.24
CA ALA A 951 -43.45 24.96 -12.12
C ALA A 951 -41.93 25.05 -11.92
N TYR A 952 -41.37 24.21 -11.03
CA TYR A 952 -39.93 24.16 -10.78
C TYR A 952 -39.15 23.70 -12.01
N LEU A 953 -39.56 22.63 -12.69
CA LEU A 953 -38.88 22.12 -13.89
C LEU A 953 -38.90 23.15 -15.02
N MET A 954 -40.02 23.84 -15.22
CA MET A 954 -40.17 24.89 -16.24
C MET A 954 -39.40 26.17 -15.94
N ALA A 955 -38.98 26.38 -14.69
CA ALA A 955 -38.14 27.51 -14.26
C ALA A 955 -36.63 27.23 -14.38
N GLN A 956 -36.23 26.00 -14.73
CA GLN A 956 -34.81 25.65 -14.90
C GLN A 956 -34.22 26.24 -16.18
N PRO A 957 -32.88 26.36 -16.29
CA PRO A 957 -32.24 26.68 -17.55
C PRO A 957 -32.61 25.67 -18.66
N ALA A 958 -32.96 26.16 -19.85
CA ALA A 958 -33.19 25.31 -21.01
C ALA A 958 -31.86 24.75 -21.53
N VAL A 959 -31.78 23.43 -21.70
CA VAL A 959 -30.59 22.75 -22.21
C VAL A 959 -31.00 21.88 -23.40
N ARG A 960 -30.47 22.18 -24.57
CA ARG A 960 -30.69 21.37 -25.76
C ARG A 960 -29.83 20.11 -25.70
N ALA A 961 -30.46 18.97 -25.43
CA ALA A 961 -29.79 17.68 -25.26
C ALA A 961 -30.65 16.55 -25.85
N PRO A 962 -30.36 16.08 -27.08
CA PRO A 962 -31.05 14.93 -27.66
C PRO A 962 -30.63 13.63 -26.95
N THR A 963 -31.60 12.85 -26.47
CA THR A 963 -31.33 11.60 -25.74
C THR A 963 -31.43 10.38 -26.66
N PRO A 964 -30.61 9.33 -26.47
CA PRO A 964 -30.69 8.11 -27.28
C PRO A 964 -32.06 7.43 -27.20
N SER A 965 -32.44 6.68 -28.24
CA SER A 965 -33.66 5.87 -28.24
C SER A 965 -33.46 4.59 -27.43
N PRO A 966 -34.51 4.06 -26.77
CA PRO A 966 -34.40 2.83 -25.99
C PRO A 966 -34.07 1.61 -26.88
N GLU A 967 -33.14 0.80 -26.41
CA GLU A 967 -32.66 -0.43 -27.05
C GLU A 967 -33.26 -1.64 -26.35
N LEU A 968 -34.54 -1.94 -26.67
CA LEU A 968 -35.29 -3.04 -26.06
C LEU A 968 -35.40 -4.24 -27.01
N ALA A 969 -35.34 -5.44 -26.46
CA ALA A 969 -35.53 -6.68 -27.22
C ALA A 969 -36.99 -6.82 -27.67
N PHE A 970 -37.22 -7.44 -28.83
CA PHE A 970 -38.57 -7.82 -29.24
C PHE A 970 -39.16 -8.87 -28.28
N PRO A 971 -40.45 -8.78 -27.88
CA PRO A 971 -41.46 -7.80 -28.30
C PRO A 971 -41.55 -6.54 -27.41
N PHE A 972 -40.67 -6.35 -26.42
CA PHE A 972 -40.71 -5.25 -25.46
C PHE A 972 -40.48 -3.85 -26.08
N ASN A 973 -39.89 -3.79 -27.28
CA ASN A 973 -39.78 -2.57 -28.07
C ASN A 973 -41.12 -2.06 -28.64
N LEU A 974 -42.18 -2.88 -28.66
CA LEU A 974 -43.50 -2.48 -29.17
C LEU A 974 -44.28 -1.65 -28.14
N ARG A 975 -44.15 -0.33 -28.24
CA ARG A 975 -44.84 0.65 -27.37
C ARG A 975 -46.35 0.42 -27.16
N PRO A 976 -47.17 0.01 -28.15
CA PRO A 976 -48.61 -0.22 -27.93
C PRO A 976 -48.94 -1.31 -26.90
N LEU A 977 -48.03 -2.28 -26.67
CA LEU A 977 -48.24 -3.33 -25.66
C LEU A 977 -48.31 -2.76 -24.23
N MET A 978 -47.81 -1.55 -24.01
CA MET A 978 -47.94 -0.86 -22.72
C MET A 978 -49.38 -0.48 -22.37
N ALA A 979 -50.29 -0.37 -23.34
CA ALA A 979 -51.72 -0.18 -23.06
C ALA A 979 -52.30 -1.40 -22.32
N VAL A 980 -51.91 -2.61 -22.76
CA VAL A 980 -52.29 -3.88 -22.11
C VAL A 980 -51.61 -4.00 -20.75
N TRP A 981 -50.32 -3.68 -20.67
CA TRP A 981 -49.57 -3.69 -19.40
C TRP A 981 -50.21 -2.75 -18.37
N ASN A 982 -50.56 -1.52 -18.75
CA ASN A 982 -51.22 -0.55 -17.88
C ASN A 982 -52.60 -1.07 -17.43
N GLY A 983 -53.37 -1.70 -18.31
CA GLY A 983 -54.66 -2.29 -17.94
C GLY A 983 -54.56 -3.42 -16.90
N LEU A 984 -53.41 -4.09 -16.81
CA LEU A 984 -53.16 -5.20 -15.87
C LEU A 984 -52.50 -4.75 -14.56
N PHE A 985 -51.63 -3.74 -14.61
CA PHE A 985 -50.69 -3.44 -13.51
C PHE A 985 -50.68 -1.99 -13.03
N HIS A 986 -51.42 -1.07 -13.66
CA HIS A 986 -51.42 0.36 -13.29
C HIS A 986 -52.70 0.79 -12.57
N ASP A 987 -52.55 1.53 -11.48
CA ASP A 987 -53.64 2.21 -10.77
C ASP A 987 -53.44 3.74 -10.81
N PRO A 988 -54.21 4.47 -11.64
CA PRO A 988 -54.04 5.91 -11.82
C PRO A 988 -54.63 6.76 -10.67
N ALA A 989 -55.24 6.16 -9.65
CA ALA A 989 -55.91 6.91 -8.59
C ALA A 989 -54.91 7.64 -7.65
N PRO A 990 -55.16 8.92 -7.30
CA PRO A 990 -54.40 9.64 -6.26
C PRO A 990 -54.45 8.94 -4.90
N TYR A 991 -53.47 9.20 -4.05
CA TYR A 991 -53.45 8.67 -2.69
C TYR A 991 -54.70 9.11 -1.91
N GLN A 992 -55.32 8.17 -1.19
CA GLN A 992 -56.43 8.43 -0.29
C GLN A 992 -55.98 8.14 1.15
N PRO A 993 -56.10 9.11 2.08
CA PRO A 993 -55.76 8.88 3.48
C PRO A 993 -56.55 7.72 4.09
N VAL A 994 -55.86 6.89 4.86
CA VAL A 994 -56.44 5.78 5.62
C VAL A 994 -57.00 6.35 6.92
N ALA A 995 -58.32 6.26 7.09
CA ALA A 995 -59.04 6.91 8.20
C ALA A 995 -58.63 6.38 9.58
N THR A 996 -58.13 5.14 9.67
CA THR A 996 -57.67 4.52 10.93
C THR A 996 -56.24 4.89 11.31
N GLN A 997 -55.55 5.68 10.49
CA GLN A 997 -54.13 6.03 10.69
C GLN A 997 -53.94 7.51 11.02
N THR A 998 -52.83 7.84 11.67
CA THR A 998 -52.52 9.22 12.06
C THR A 998 -52.23 10.11 10.84
N PRO A 999 -52.37 11.45 10.96
CA PRO A 999 -51.97 12.37 9.89
C PRO A 999 -50.50 12.22 9.48
N GLU A 1000 -49.61 11.99 10.45
CA GLU A 1000 -48.19 11.74 10.22
C GLU A 1000 -47.96 10.44 9.41
N TRP A 1001 -48.62 9.34 9.80
CA TRP A 1001 -48.52 8.08 9.05
C TRP A 1001 -49.03 8.22 7.62
N ASN A 1002 -50.18 8.90 7.43
CA ASN A 1002 -50.74 9.16 6.11
C ASN A 1002 -49.83 10.06 5.26
N ARG A 1003 -49.16 11.05 5.87
CA ARG A 1003 -48.15 11.87 5.19
C ARG A 1003 -46.94 11.02 4.76
N GLY A 1004 -46.48 10.12 5.62
CA GLY A 1004 -45.40 9.18 5.29
C GLY A 1004 -45.77 8.24 4.15
N ALA A 1005 -46.97 7.65 4.22
CA ALA A 1005 -47.52 6.79 3.18
C ALA A 1005 -47.63 7.51 1.83
N TYR A 1006 -48.09 8.76 1.83
CA TYR A 1006 -48.16 9.60 0.63
C TYR A 1006 -46.78 9.83 -0.01
N LEU A 1007 -45.77 10.14 0.79
CA LEU A 1007 -44.42 10.40 0.31
C LEU A 1007 -43.73 9.12 -0.20
N VAL A 1008 -43.79 8.03 0.59
CA VAL A 1008 -43.13 6.76 0.29
C VAL A 1008 -43.74 6.06 -0.93
N ASN A 1009 -45.07 6.08 -1.08
CA ASN A 1009 -45.77 5.44 -2.20
C ASN A 1009 -45.98 6.36 -3.41
N GLY A 1010 -45.76 7.66 -3.24
CA GLY A 1010 -45.85 8.68 -4.28
C GLY A 1010 -44.49 8.97 -4.90
N LEU A 1011 -44.00 10.20 -4.69
CA LEU A 1011 -42.73 10.65 -5.28
C LEU A 1011 -41.52 9.85 -4.78
N GLY A 1012 -41.49 9.43 -3.50
CA GLY A 1012 -40.37 8.64 -2.98
C GLY A 1012 -40.28 7.20 -3.52
N HIS A 1013 -41.37 6.70 -4.13
CA HIS A 1013 -41.47 5.43 -4.87
C HIS A 1013 -40.65 4.25 -4.32
N CYS A 1014 -40.60 4.07 -2.99
CA CYS A 1014 -39.64 3.14 -2.39
C CYS A 1014 -39.87 1.69 -2.85
N SER A 1015 -41.12 1.32 -3.17
CA SER A 1015 -41.45 0.00 -3.69
C SER A 1015 -40.83 -0.30 -5.06
N ALA A 1016 -40.47 0.72 -5.85
CA ALA A 1016 -39.88 0.55 -7.17
C ALA A 1016 -38.53 -0.19 -7.12
N CYS A 1017 -37.79 -0.03 -6.01
CA CYS A 1017 -36.51 -0.67 -5.75
C CYS A 1017 -36.61 -1.79 -4.70
N HIS A 1018 -37.48 -1.66 -3.69
CA HIS A 1018 -37.58 -2.60 -2.58
C HIS A 1018 -38.64 -3.70 -2.76
N THR A 1019 -39.27 -3.82 -3.93
CA THR A 1019 -40.24 -4.89 -4.23
C THR A 1019 -39.79 -5.74 -5.43
N PRO A 1020 -39.81 -7.08 -5.35
CA PRO A 1020 -39.49 -7.94 -6.49
C PRO A 1020 -40.45 -7.71 -7.66
N ARG A 1021 -39.93 -7.82 -8.89
CA ARG A 1021 -40.74 -7.72 -10.12
C ARG A 1021 -41.12 -9.10 -10.67
N ASN A 1022 -42.26 -9.17 -11.36
CA ASN A 1022 -42.70 -10.36 -12.10
C ASN A 1022 -42.04 -10.44 -13.49
N ALA A 1023 -42.33 -11.50 -14.25
CA ALA A 1023 -41.74 -11.71 -15.59
C ALA A 1023 -42.08 -10.61 -16.62
N PHE A 1024 -43.12 -9.80 -16.36
CA PHE A 1024 -43.53 -8.67 -17.19
C PHE A 1024 -42.96 -7.32 -16.70
N GLY A 1025 -42.08 -7.34 -15.70
CA GLY A 1025 -41.46 -6.14 -15.14
C GLY A 1025 -42.34 -5.33 -14.18
N ALA A 1026 -43.53 -5.82 -13.81
CA ALA A 1026 -44.39 -5.16 -12.81
C ALA A 1026 -44.02 -5.59 -11.39
N GLU A 1027 -44.19 -4.69 -10.42
CA GLU A 1027 -44.02 -5.01 -8.99
C GLU A 1027 -44.99 -6.13 -8.59
N LYS A 1028 -44.50 -7.12 -7.82
CA LYS A 1028 -45.37 -8.14 -7.26
C LYS A 1028 -46.22 -7.52 -6.17
N THR A 1029 -47.55 -7.59 -6.32
CA THR A 1029 -48.52 -7.04 -5.37
C THR A 1029 -49.17 -8.15 -4.54
N GLY A 1030 -49.53 -7.83 -3.29
CA GLY A 1030 -50.27 -8.71 -2.37
C GLY A 1030 -49.39 -9.53 -1.42
N GLY A 1031 -49.83 -9.62 -0.15
CA GLY A 1031 -49.18 -10.42 0.90
C GLY A 1031 -47.81 -9.90 1.35
N PRO A 1032 -46.94 -10.77 1.93
CA PRO A 1032 -45.64 -10.38 2.48
C PRO A 1032 -44.59 -10.01 1.41
N VAL A 1033 -44.91 -10.05 0.11
CA VAL A 1033 -43.95 -9.84 -0.98
C VAL A 1033 -43.70 -8.35 -1.27
N TRP A 1034 -44.66 -7.48 -0.97
CA TRP A 1034 -44.49 -6.04 -1.15
C TRP A 1034 -43.48 -5.49 -0.12
N LEU A 1035 -42.49 -4.70 -0.58
CA LEU A 1035 -41.34 -4.23 0.23
C LEU A 1035 -40.47 -5.34 0.86
N SER A 1036 -40.47 -6.54 0.28
CA SER A 1036 -39.67 -7.69 0.76
C SER A 1036 -38.20 -7.69 0.31
N GLY A 1037 -37.76 -6.64 -0.39
CA GLY A 1037 -36.41 -6.51 -0.95
C GLY A 1037 -36.30 -7.01 -2.40
N ALA A 1038 -35.33 -6.49 -3.15
CA ALA A 1038 -35.09 -6.90 -4.54
C ALA A 1038 -33.67 -6.56 -5.00
N PHE A 1039 -33.23 -7.14 -6.12
CA PHE A 1039 -31.97 -6.75 -6.76
C PHE A 1039 -32.20 -5.66 -7.83
N ILE A 1040 -31.45 -4.57 -7.73
CA ILE A 1040 -31.46 -3.45 -8.68
C ILE A 1040 -30.02 -3.13 -9.07
N ASP A 1041 -29.69 -3.20 -10.36
CA ASP A 1041 -28.36 -2.89 -10.90
C ASP A 1041 -27.18 -3.58 -10.17
N GLY A 1042 -27.39 -4.84 -9.77
CA GLY A 1042 -26.38 -5.64 -9.05
C GLY A 1042 -26.19 -5.23 -7.58
N TRP A 1043 -27.11 -4.46 -7.00
CA TRP A 1043 -27.22 -4.20 -5.57
C TRP A 1043 -28.46 -4.86 -5.01
N GLU A 1044 -28.38 -5.35 -3.78
CA GLU A 1044 -29.53 -5.83 -3.03
C GLU A 1044 -30.17 -4.65 -2.28
N ALA A 1045 -31.38 -4.27 -2.67
CA ALA A 1045 -32.23 -3.40 -1.87
C ALA A 1045 -32.88 -4.26 -0.77
N PRO A 1046 -32.59 -4.02 0.52
CA PRO A 1046 -33.08 -4.86 1.62
C PRO A 1046 -34.59 -4.74 1.80
N ALA A 1047 -35.22 -5.69 2.48
CA ALA A 1047 -36.63 -5.54 2.87
C ALA A 1047 -36.82 -4.31 3.78
N LEU A 1048 -37.88 -3.55 3.57
CA LEU A 1048 -38.28 -2.41 4.42
C LEU A 1048 -39.34 -2.81 5.47
N THR A 1049 -39.57 -4.10 5.63
CA THR A 1049 -40.54 -4.71 6.55
C THR A 1049 -39.83 -5.65 7.52
N ALA A 1050 -40.59 -6.30 8.42
CA ALA A 1050 -40.09 -7.33 9.34
C ALA A 1050 -39.41 -8.55 8.66
N LEU A 1051 -39.41 -8.64 7.31
CA LEU A 1051 -38.59 -9.59 6.55
C LEU A 1051 -37.10 -9.22 6.48
N SER A 1052 -36.72 -8.04 6.99
CA SER A 1052 -35.33 -7.60 7.04
C SER A 1052 -34.44 -8.62 7.75
N ARG A 1053 -33.22 -8.81 7.22
CA ARG A 1053 -32.20 -9.68 7.82
C ARG A 1053 -31.33 -8.94 8.84
N ALA A 1054 -31.60 -7.67 9.09
CA ALA A 1054 -30.85 -6.86 10.04
C ALA A 1054 -30.83 -7.52 11.43
N PRO A 1055 -29.70 -7.44 12.17
CA PRO A 1055 -29.59 -8.03 13.50
C PRO A 1055 -30.49 -7.31 14.52
N MET A 1056 -30.76 -6.02 14.29
CA MET A 1056 -31.70 -5.22 15.06
C MET A 1056 -32.93 -4.88 14.20
N PRO A 1057 -34.13 -4.76 14.77
CA PRO A 1057 -35.28 -4.26 14.04
C PRO A 1057 -35.10 -2.78 13.67
N TRP A 1058 -35.62 -2.37 12.52
CA TRP A 1058 -35.64 -0.95 12.12
C TRP A 1058 -36.67 -0.17 12.93
N THR A 1059 -36.19 0.69 13.82
CA THR A 1059 -37.03 1.60 14.60
C THR A 1059 -37.33 2.88 13.82
N ARG A 1060 -38.33 3.65 14.28
CA ARG A 1060 -38.63 4.97 13.71
C ARG A 1060 -37.41 5.89 13.79
N GLU A 1061 -36.71 5.89 14.92
CA GLU A 1061 -35.54 6.73 15.15
C GLU A 1061 -34.36 6.31 14.26
N ASP A 1062 -34.15 5.00 14.05
CA ASP A 1062 -33.13 4.49 13.14
C ASP A 1062 -33.43 4.84 11.67
N LEU A 1063 -34.68 4.68 11.25
CA LEU A 1063 -35.11 5.04 9.89
C LEU A 1063 -35.01 6.55 9.66
N TYR A 1064 -35.41 7.38 10.64
CA TYR A 1064 -35.23 8.82 10.55
C TYR A 1064 -33.76 9.20 10.42
N ALA A 1065 -32.89 8.66 11.27
CA ALA A 1065 -31.45 8.93 11.18
C ALA A 1065 -30.88 8.49 9.82
N TYR A 1066 -31.20 7.28 9.36
CA TYR A 1066 -30.71 6.80 8.07
C TYR A 1066 -31.21 7.64 6.89
N LEU A 1067 -32.49 8.00 6.87
CA LEU A 1067 -33.09 8.81 5.80
C LEU A 1067 -32.63 10.28 5.81
N HIS A 1068 -32.30 10.82 6.99
CA HIS A 1068 -31.89 12.21 7.16
C HIS A 1068 -30.39 12.44 6.92
N GLN A 1069 -29.53 11.58 7.45
CA GLN A 1069 -28.06 11.79 7.46
C GLN A 1069 -27.29 10.63 6.80
N GLY A 1070 -27.96 9.59 6.30
CA GLY A 1070 -27.33 8.49 5.59
C GLY A 1070 -26.65 7.44 6.46
N TYR A 1071 -26.85 7.45 7.78
CA TYR A 1071 -26.39 6.35 8.64
C TYR A 1071 -27.27 6.18 9.88
N SER A 1072 -27.34 4.94 10.37
CA SER A 1072 -27.87 4.59 11.70
C SER A 1072 -26.82 3.81 12.48
N ARG A 1073 -26.76 4.06 13.80
CA ARG A 1073 -25.88 3.36 14.74
C ARG A 1073 -26.15 1.85 14.83
N ASN A 1074 -27.36 1.41 14.47
CA ASN A 1074 -27.80 0.02 14.60
C ASN A 1074 -27.83 -0.74 13.28
N HIS A 1075 -27.55 -0.09 12.14
CA HIS A 1075 -27.76 -0.68 10.82
C HIS A 1075 -26.64 -0.41 9.80
N GLY A 1076 -25.80 0.61 10.03
CA GLY A 1076 -24.69 0.98 9.15
C GLY A 1076 -24.91 2.27 8.36
N THR A 1077 -24.09 2.47 7.33
CA THR A 1077 -24.03 3.66 6.48
C THR A 1077 -24.59 3.37 5.08
N VAL A 1078 -25.16 4.39 4.44
CA VAL A 1078 -25.67 4.32 3.07
C VAL A 1078 -24.54 4.14 2.06
N SER A 1079 -24.78 3.34 1.03
CA SER A 1079 -23.86 3.10 -0.08
C SER A 1079 -24.62 2.78 -1.37
N GLY A 1080 -23.92 2.81 -2.51
CA GLY A 1080 -24.49 2.40 -3.80
C GLY A 1080 -25.67 3.28 -4.25
N PRO A 1081 -26.70 2.71 -4.89
CA PRO A 1081 -27.81 3.46 -5.47
C PRO A 1081 -28.64 4.26 -4.45
N MET A 1082 -28.58 3.91 -3.16
CA MET A 1082 -29.33 4.60 -2.12
C MET A 1082 -28.63 5.91 -1.68
N ALA A 1083 -27.32 6.05 -1.88
CA ALA A 1083 -26.59 7.25 -1.47
C ALA A 1083 -27.14 8.55 -2.10
N PRO A 1084 -27.32 8.64 -3.43
CA PRO A 1084 -27.90 9.86 -4.03
C PRO A 1084 -29.38 10.06 -3.67
N VAL A 1085 -30.12 8.99 -3.34
CA VAL A 1085 -31.50 9.12 -2.82
C VAL A 1085 -31.49 9.83 -1.47
N ILE A 1086 -30.58 9.46 -0.56
CA ILE A 1086 -30.44 10.14 0.73
C ILE A 1086 -30.03 11.60 0.56
N GLU A 1087 -29.11 11.89 -0.36
CA GLU A 1087 -28.72 13.28 -0.70
C GLU A 1087 -29.93 14.10 -1.16
N GLY A 1088 -30.81 13.52 -1.99
CA GLY A 1088 -32.08 14.15 -2.38
C GLY A 1088 -33.04 14.37 -1.22
N LEU A 1089 -33.19 13.37 -0.33
CA LEU A 1089 -34.09 13.46 0.83
C LEU A 1089 -33.66 14.52 1.84
N GLN A 1090 -32.37 14.84 1.95
CA GLN A 1090 -31.87 15.94 2.80
C GLN A 1090 -32.46 17.32 2.43
N ALA A 1091 -32.97 17.50 1.22
CA ALA A 1091 -33.65 18.72 0.83
C ALA A 1091 -35.06 18.87 1.45
N LEU A 1092 -35.63 17.79 2.01
CA LEU A 1092 -36.97 17.78 2.58
C LEU A 1092 -37.01 18.34 4.01
N PRO A 1093 -38.15 18.87 4.46
CA PRO A 1093 -38.34 19.22 5.87
C PRO A 1093 -38.18 17.98 6.76
N GLU A 1094 -37.58 18.14 7.94
CA GLU A 1094 -37.46 17.04 8.91
C GLU A 1094 -38.81 16.36 9.23
N THR A 1095 -39.90 17.13 9.24
CA THR A 1095 -41.25 16.62 9.48
C THR A 1095 -41.68 15.59 8.43
N ASP A 1096 -41.27 15.77 7.17
CA ASP A 1096 -41.57 14.82 6.09
C ASP A 1096 -40.72 13.55 6.22
N ILE A 1097 -39.43 13.68 6.57
CA ILE A 1097 -38.55 12.52 6.79
C ILE A 1097 -39.02 11.72 8.02
N ARG A 1098 -39.46 12.38 9.10
CA ARG A 1098 -40.07 11.72 10.26
C ARG A 1098 -41.37 11.00 9.89
N ALA A 1099 -42.22 11.62 9.07
CA ALA A 1099 -43.44 10.97 8.59
C ALA A 1099 -43.13 9.72 7.76
N MET A 1100 -42.15 9.78 6.85
CA MET A 1100 -41.67 8.61 6.09
C MET A 1100 -41.15 7.50 7.02
N ALA A 1101 -40.35 7.85 8.03
CA ALA A 1101 -39.84 6.91 9.02
C ALA A 1101 -40.97 6.28 9.86
N THR A 1102 -41.96 7.05 10.27
CA THR A 1102 -43.15 6.56 11.01
C THR A 1102 -43.95 5.56 10.16
N TYR A 1103 -44.15 5.83 8.88
CA TYR A 1103 -44.82 4.91 7.96
C TYR A 1103 -44.04 3.60 7.80
N LEU A 1104 -42.74 3.67 7.50
CA LEU A 1104 -41.89 2.48 7.29
C LEU A 1104 -41.72 1.65 8.57
N ALA A 1105 -41.57 2.30 9.73
CA ALA A 1105 -41.45 1.61 11.02
C ALA A 1105 -42.68 0.75 11.35
N SER A 1106 -43.87 1.13 10.86
CA SER A 1106 -45.11 0.39 11.10
C SER A 1106 -45.13 -1.03 10.50
N PHE A 1107 -44.19 -1.36 9.62
CA PHE A 1107 -44.01 -2.70 9.07
C PHE A 1107 -42.91 -3.54 9.75
N ASN A 1108 -42.17 -2.97 10.70
CA ASN A 1108 -40.96 -3.58 11.28
C ASN A 1108 -41.13 -3.97 12.75
N VAL A 1109 -41.82 -3.14 13.54
CA VAL A 1109 -42.01 -3.35 14.97
C VAL A 1109 -43.49 -3.66 15.25
N PRO A 1110 -43.84 -4.73 16.01
CA PRO A 1110 -45.20 -4.94 16.47
C PRO A 1110 -45.72 -3.69 17.20
N ALA A 1111 -47.00 -3.33 17.01
CA ALA A 1111 -47.59 -2.10 17.54
C ALA A 1111 -47.51 -1.99 19.09
N ASP A 1112 -47.18 -3.09 19.76
CA ASP A 1112 -47.23 -3.31 21.20
C ASP A 1112 -45.83 -3.31 21.88
N ALA A 1113 -44.75 -3.00 21.15
CA ALA A 1113 -43.40 -2.94 21.71
C ALA A 1113 -43.08 -1.59 22.39
N GLU A 1114 -42.58 -1.62 23.62
CA GLU A 1114 -42.20 -0.43 24.41
C GLU A 1114 -41.08 0.42 23.75
N PRO A 1115 -41.23 1.76 23.61
CA PRO A 1115 -40.23 2.60 22.96
C PRO A 1115 -38.94 2.83 23.79
N GLY A 1116 -37.77 2.55 23.19
CA GLY A 1116 -36.59 3.43 23.31
C GLY A 1116 -35.49 3.16 24.37
N SER A 1117 -35.61 2.22 25.32
CA SER A 1117 -34.53 1.96 26.31
C SER A 1117 -33.95 0.54 26.34
N LEU A 1118 -34.52 -0.37 25.53
CA LEU A 1118 -34.11 -1.78 25.44
C LEU A 1118 -33.14 -2.04 24.28
N SER A 1119 -33.21 -1.26 23.19
CA SER A 1119 -32.43 -1.47 21.96
C SER A 1119 -30.92 -1.25 22.12
N GLY A 1120 -30.50 -0.27 22.93
CA GLY A 1120 -29.08 0.01 23.16
C GLY A 1120 -28.34 -1.09 23.94
N ARG A 1121 -29.03 -1.73 24.90
CA ARG A 1121 -28.49 -2.88 25.64
C ARG A 1121 -28.40 -4.12 24.75
N GLN A 1122 -29.46 -4.41 23.99
CA GLN A 1122 -29.47 -5.50 23.02
C GLN A 1122 -28.38 -5.36 21.95
N ALA A 1123 -28.17 -4.14 21.43
CA ALA A 1123 -27.09 -3.88 20.48
C ALA A 1123 -25.70 -4.12 21.11
N ALA A 1124 -25.49 -3.69 22.36
CA ALA A 1124 -24.24 -3.93 23.08
C ALA A 1124 -24.00 -5.42 23.38
N GLU A 1125 -25.05 -6.15 23.78
CA GLU A 1125 -25.00 -7.61 23.99
C GLU A 1125 -24.66 -8.33 22.68
N TRP A 1126 -25.26 -7.93 21.55
CA TRP A 1126 -24.96 -8.50 20.25
C TRP A 1126 -23.50 -8.29 19.82
N VAL A 1127 -22.99 -7.06 20.02
CA VAL A 1127 -21.58 -6.74 19.75
C VAL A 1127 -20.65 -7.59 20.62
N ALA A 1128 -20.98 -7.80 21.90
CA ALA A 1128 -20.20 -8.65 22.80
C ALA A 1128 -20.20 -10.13 22.36
N VAL A 1129 -21.36 -10.68 21.97
CA VAL A 1129 -21.45 -12.06 21.44
C VAL A 1129 -20.60 -12.22 20.18
N ALA A 1130 -20.62 -11.24 19.28
CA ALA A 1130 -19.78 -11.26 18.09
C ALA A 1130 -18.28 -11.22 18.45
N GLN A 1131 -17.90 -10.45 19.48
CA GLN A 1131 -16.52 -10.38 19.99
C GLN A 1131 -16.02 -11.72 20.51
N ASP A 1132 -16.84 -12.42 21.29
CA ASP A 1132 -16.50 -13.71 21.87
C ASP A 1132 -16.46 -14.85 20.83
N SER A 1133 -17.13 -14.67 19.69
CA SER A 1133 -17.21 -15.66 18.61
C SER A 1133 -16.13 -15.49 17.54
N ALA A 1134 -15.08 -14.70 17.81
CA ALA A 1134 -14.04 -14.42 16.83
C ALA A 1134 -13.36 -15.71 16.32
N PRO A 1135 -13.20 -15.89 14.98
CA PRO A 1135 -12.51 -17.04 14.44
C PRO A 1135 -11.02 -17.02 14.84
N LEU A 1136 -10.37 -18.19 14.79
CA LEU A 1136 -8.93 -18.30 15.03
C LEU A 1136 -8.15 -17.39 14.06
N ALA A 1137 -7.01 -16.88 14.54
CA ALA A 1137 -6.13 -16.04 13.75
C ALA A 1137 -5.74 -16.70 12.42
N GLY A 1138 -5.89 -15.90 11.35
CA GLY A 1138 -5.85 -16.31 9.95
C GLY A 1138 -5.49 -15.15 9.00
N ALA A 1139 -5.32 -15.46 7.71
CA ALA A 1139 -5.05 -14.46 6.67
C ALA A 1139 -6.16 -13.39 6.56
N GLY A 1140 -7.43 -13.79 6.62
CA GLY A 1140 -8.57 -12.86 6.62
C GLY A 1140 -8.57 -11.87 7.80
N GLN A 1141 -8.12 -12.29 8.99
CA GLN A 1141 -7.94 -11.38 10.12
C GLN A 1141 -6.82 -10.37 9.84
N ARG A 1142 -5.67 -10.81 9.32
CA ARG A 1142 -4.55 -9.90 9.01
C ARG A 1142 -4.93 -8.86 7.96
N LEU A 1143 -5.67 -9.28 6.93
CA LEU A 1143 -6.23 -8.37 5.93
C LEU A 1143 -7.13 -7.33 6.60
N PHE A 1144 -8.05 -7.75 7.48
CA PHE A 1144 -8.93 -6.83 8.20
C PHE A 1144 -8.15 -5.89 9.14
N ASP A 1145 -7.21 -6.41 9.92
CA ASP A 1145 -6.43 -5.65 10.89
C ASP A 1145 -5.53 -4.61 10.21
N GLY A 1146 -4.97 -4.94 9.05
CA GLY A 1146 -4.10 -4.03 8.30
C GLY A 1146 -4.85 -3.02 7.41
N ALA A 1147 -6.01 -3.38 6.86
CA ALA A 1147 -6.73 -2.52 5.91
C ALA A 1147 -8.02 -1.87 6.44
N CYS A 1148 -8.69 -2.48 7.43
CA CYS A 1148 -10.02 -2.06 7.87
C CYS A 1148 -10.06 -1.58 9.34
N ALA A 1149 -9.28 -2.19 10.22
CA ALA A 1149 -9.38 -1.99 11.67
C ALA A 1149 -8.92 -0.61 12.16
N ALA A 1150 -8.29 0.21 11.31
CA ALA A 1150 -7.97 1.61 11.64
C ALA A 1150 -9.22 2.52 11.69
N CYS A 1151 -10.28 2.14 10.97
CA CYS A 1151 -11.54 2.89 10.91
C CYS A 1151 -12.71 2.09 11.50
N HIS A 1152 -12.72 0.76 11.35
CA HIS A 1152 -13.78 -0.12 11.81
C HIS A 1152 -13.46 -0.74 13.17
N HIS A 1153 -14.17 -0.27 14.19
CA HIS A 1153 -14.05 -0.76 15.57
C HIS A 1153 -15.43 -1.09 16.12
N ASP A 1154 -15.47 -1.88 17.19
CA ASP A 1154 -16.70 -2.34 17.84
C ASP A 1154 -17.39 -1.26 18.70
N GLY A 1155 -17.11 0.03 18.51
CA GLY A 1155 -17.87 1.15 19.13
C GLY A 1155 -17.05 2.23 19.85
N GLN A 1156 -15.73 2.07 19.98
CA GLN A 1156 -14.82 3.06 20.58
C GLN A 1156 -13.74 3.57 19.60
N GLY A 1157 -13.97 3.38 18.30
CA GLY A 1157 -13.00 3.77 17.27
C GLY A 1157 -12.87 5.29 17.08
N PRO A 1158 -11.79 5.75 16.42
CA PRO A 1158 -11.59 7.15 16.09
C PRO A 1158 -12.74 7.67 15.21
N ARG A 1159 -13.20 8.89 15.48
CA ARG A 1159 -14.27 9.58 14.73
C ARG A 1159 -13.76 10.77 13.90
N LEU A 1160 -12.44 10.93 13.83
CA LEU A 1160 -11.80 12.02 13.07
C LEU A 1160 -12.00 11.90 11.56
N LEU A 1161 -12.20 10.68 11.05
CA LEU A 1161 -12.29 10.37 9.62
C LEU A 1161 -13.71 9.97 9.18
N GLY A 1162 -14.70 10.02 10.06
CA GLY A 1162 -16.07 9.59 9.78
C GLY A 1162 -16.80 9.02 10.98
N VAL A 1163 -17.94 8.38 10.72
CA VAL A 1163 -18.70 7.66 11.75
C VAL A 1163 -18.08 6.30 12.04
N ASN A 1164 -18.06 5.92 13.32
CA ASN A 1164 -17.69 4.57 13.75
C ASN A 1164 -18.96 3.83 14.17
N VAL A 1165 -19.43 2.92 13.30
CA VAL A 1165 -20.57 2.04 13.56
C VAL A 1165 -20.05 0.61 13.70
N PRO A 1166 -20.34 -0.11 14.81
CA PRO A 1166 -19.92 -1.49 14.98
C PRO A 1166 -20.38 -2.37 13.81
N LEU A 1167 -19.44 -3.06 13.17
CA LEU A 1167 -19.74 -3.89 12.00
C LEU A 1167 -20.69 -5.05 12.32
N ALA A 1168 -20.71 -5.53 13.56
CA ALA A 1168 -21.66 -6.54 14.01
C ALA A 1168 -23.14 -6.13 13.86
N LEU A 1169 -23.41 -4.82 13.81
CA LEU A 1169 -24.74 -4.25 13.62
C LEU A 1169 -25.01 -3.87 12.14
N ASN A 1170 -24.04 -4.02 11.24
CA ASN A 1170 -24.21 -3.64 9.85
C ASN A 1170 -25.07 -4.66 9.10
N SER A 1171 -26.21 -4.21 8.55
CA SER A 1171 -27.18 -5.09 7.88
C SER A 1171 -26.61 -5.86 6.67
N ASN A 1172 -25.60 -5.33 5.98
CA ASN A 1172 -24.97 -6.02 4.84
C ASN A 1172 -24.22 -7.29 5.28
N LEU A 1173 -23.65 -7.29 6.49
CA LEU A 1173 -22.97 -8.46 7.05
C LEU A 1173 -23.92 -9.57 7.49
N HIS A 1174 -25.24 -9.29 7.56
CA HIS A 1174 -26.29 -10.25 7.91
C HIS A 1174 -27.13 -10.71 6.71
N SER A 1175 -26.92 -10.13 5.53
CA SER A 1175 -27.63 -10.55 4.31
C SER A 1175 -27.30 -12.00 3.92
N ASP A 1176 -28.26 -12.65 3.25
CA ASP A 1176 -28.07 -13.95 2.61
C ASP A 1176 -27.10 -13.84 1.41
N HIS A 1177 -26.90 -12.64 0.87
CA HIS A 1177 -26.04 -12.33 -0.28
C HIS A 1177 -24.86 -11.41 0.12
N PRO A 1178 -23.62 -11.70 -0.32
CA PRO A 1178 -22.45 -10.87 -0.01
C PRO A 1178 -22.33 -9.64 -0.93
N ASP A 1179 -23.18 -9.48 -1.95
CA ASP A 1179 -23.03 -8.50 -3.03
C ASP A 1179 -22.78 -7.08 -2.53
N ASN A 1180 -23.64 -6.57 -1.63
CA ASN A 1180 -23.50 -5.20 -1.12
C ASN A 1180 -22.18 -5.00 -0.37
N LEU A 1181 -21.81 -5.94 0.51
CA LEU A 1181 -20.55 -5.87 1.25
C LEU A 1181 -19.36 -5.87 0.29
N LEU A 1182 -19.35 -6.81 -0.67
CA LEU A 1182 -18.26 -6.94 -1.64
C LEU A 1182 -18.14 -5.69 -2.52
N ARG A 1183 -19.25 -5.09 -2.96
CA ARG A 1183 -19.20 -3.85 -3.74
C ARG A 1183 -18.69 -2.67 -2.92
N VAL A 1184 -19.10 -2.54 -1.66
CA VAL A 1184 -18.57 -1.51 -0.76
C VAL A 1184 -17.07 -1.66 -0.56
N ILE A 1185 -16.57 -2.89 -0.37
CA ILE A 1185 -15.11 -3.14 -0.24
C ILE A 1185 -14.39 -2.87 -1.56
N LEU A 1186 -14.93 -3.30 -2.70
CA LEU A 1186 -14.33 -3.09 -4.02
C LEU A 1186 -14.24 -1.60 -4.37
N ASP A 1187 -15.35 -0.88 -4.26
CA ASP A 1187 -15.50 0.46 -4.82
C ASP A 1187 -15.22 1.57 -3.79
N GLY A 1188 -15.38 1.26 -2.49
CA GLY A 1188 -15.28 2.21 -1.39
C GLY A 1188 -16.51 3.12 -1.28
N ILE A 1189 -16.44 4.13 -0.42
CA ILE A 1189 -17.42 5.22 -0.28
C ILE A 1189 -16.68 6.53 -0.55
N ARG A 1190 -16.56 6.88 -1.83
CA ARG A 1190 -15.76 8.04 -2.27
C ARG A 1190 -16.52 9.36 -2.24
N ALA A 1191 -17.81 9.32 -2.53
CA ALA A 1191 -18.74 10.43 -2.45
C ALA A 1191 -19.84 10.09 -1.43
N PRO A 1192 -19.58 10.23 -0.12
CA PRO A 1192 -20.56 9.93 0.90
C PRO A 1192 -21.76 10.89 0.78
N ALA A 1193 -22.97 10.39 1.05
CA ALA A 1193 -24.21 11.18 0.99
C ALA A 1193 -24.24 12.35 2.00
N ALA A 1194 -23.39 12.29 3.03
CA ALA A 1194 -23.16 13.37 3.98
C ALA A 1194 -21.70 13.36 4.43
N ARG A 1195 -21.13 14.53 4.69
CA ARG A 1195 -19.70 14.70 5.01
C ARG A 1195 -19.28 13.98 6.29
N ASP A 1196 -20.18 13.84 7.25
CA ASP A 1196 -19.96 13.22 8.55
C ASP A 1196 -19.80 11.69 8.49
N ILE A 1197 -20.34 11.02 7.46
CA ILE A 1197 -20.16 9.58 7.24
C ILE A 1197 -18.67 9.23 7.09
N GLY A 1198 -17.89 10.10 6.46
CA GLY A 1198 -16.48 9.87 6.17
C GLY A 1198 -16.24 9.16 4.85
N PHE A 1199 -14.97 9.12 4.44
CA PHE A 1199 -14.53 8.46 3.21
C PHE A 1199 -14.07 7.04 3.52
N MET A 1200 -14.39 6.10 2.62
CA MET A 1200 -13.84 4.74 2.66
C MET A 1200 -13.10 4.44 1.35
N PRO A 1201 -11.82 4.02 1.40
CA PRO A 1201 -11.09 3.63 0.19
C PRO A 1201 -11.69 2.35 -0.43
N GLY A 1202 -11.56 2.22 -1.75
CA GLY A 1202 -11.93 1.01 -2.49
C GLY A 1202 -10.72 0.13 -2.75
N PHE A 1203 -10.86 -1.18 -2.58
CA PHE A 1203 -9.79 -2.18 -2.68
C PHE A 1203 -9.80 -2.98 -4.00
N ARG A 1204 -10.62 -2.58 -4.97
CA ARG A 1204 -10.73 -3.23 -6.31
C ARG A 1204 -9.40 -3.49 -7.00
N HIS A 1205 -8.43 -2.59 -6.83
CA HIS A 1205 -7.11 -2.68 -7.47
C HIS A 1205 -5.99 -3.07 -6.49
N ALA A 1206 -6.29 -3.20 -5.21
CA ALA A 1206 -5.32 -3.50 -4.16
C ALA A 1206 -5.38 -4.96 -3.70
N PHE A 1207 -6.57 -5.57 -3.71
CA PHE A 1207 -6.76 -6.97 -3.34
C PHE A 1207 -7.04 -7.87 -4.54
N SER A 1208 -6.53 -9.09 -4.49
CA SER A 1208 -6.92 -10.18 -5.38
C SER A 1208 -8.33 -10.69 -5.03
N ASP A 1209 -8.93 -11.47 -5.94
CA ASP A 1209 -10.24 -12.07 -5.68
C ASP A 1209 -10.19 -13.05 -4.49
N ALA A 1210 -9.06 -13.73 -4.29
CA ALA A 1210 -8.83 -14.62 -3.17
C ALA A 1210 -8.75 -13.85 -1.84
N GLN A 1211 -7.97 -12.77 -1.79
CA GLN A 1211 -7.86 -11.91 -0.60
C GLN A 1211 -9.23 -11.31 -0.21
N LEU A 1212 -10.02 -10.86 -1.17
CA LEU A 1212 -11.37 -10.34 -0.88
C LEU A 1212 -12.32 -11.43 -0.37
N ALA A 1213 -12.24 -12.64 -0.90
CA ALA A 1213 -13.03 -13.77 -0.41
C ALA A 1213 -12.64 -14.14 1.02
N GLU A 1214 -11.34 -14.17 1.34
CA GLU A 1214 -10.84 -14.40 2.69
C GLU A 1214 -11.27 -13.31 3.67
N LEU A 1215 -11.14 -12.04 3.28
CA LEU A 1215 -11.58 -10.89 4.08
C LEU A 1215 -13.09 -10.94 4.35
N ALA A 1216 -13.91 -11.12 3.32
CA ALA A 1216 -15.37 -11.18 3.47
C ALA A 1216 -15.81 -12.40 4.30
N GLY A 1217 -15.17 -13.55 4.10
CA GLY A 1217 -15.40 -14.75 4.89
C GLY A 1217 -15.07 -14.55 6.37
N TYR A 1218 -13.92 -13.93 6.66
CA TYR A 1218 -13.53 -13.56 8.03
C TYR A 1218 -14.54 -12.57 8.64
N MET A 1219 -14.89 -11.50 7.93
CA MET A 1219 -15.84 -10.50 8.43
C MET A 1219 -17.20 -11.13 8.75
N ARG A 1220 -17.71 -12.02 7.89
CA ARG A 1220 -18.95 -12.77 8.14
C ARG A 1220 -18.84 -13.62 9.41
N ALA A 1221 -17.78 -14.41 9.54
CA ALA A 1221 -17.56 -15.28 10.69
C ALA A 1221 -17.39 -14.47 12.00
N ARG A 1222 -16.72 -13.32 11.94
CA ARG A 1222 -16.43 -12.48 13.12
C ARG A 1222 -17.60 -11.60 13.55
N PHE A 1223 -18.33 -11.02 12.60
CA PHE A 1223 -19.33 -9.98 12.89
C PHE A 1223 -20.79 -10.46 12.76
N ALA A 1224 -21.02 -11.62 12.14
CA ALA A 1224 -22.33 -12.27 12.05
C ALA A 1224 -22.21 -13.79 12.27
N PRO A 1225 -21.70 -14.23 13.45
CA PRO A 1225 -21.39 -15.63 13.73
C PRO A 1225 -22.61 -16.56 13.76
N ASP A 1226 -23.81 -16.01 13.93
CA ASP A 1226 -25.08 -16.74 13.89
C ASP A 1226 -25.54 -17.09 12.47
N LYS A 1227 -24.88 -16.51 11.45
CA LYS A 1227 -25.23 -16.71 10.05
C LYS A 1227 -24.36 -17.78 9.38
N PRO A 1228 -24.91 -18.51 8.39
CA PRO A 1228 -24.11 -19.43 7.60
C PRO A 1228 -23.04 -18.67 6.79
N VAL A 1229 -21.92 -19.37 6.55
CA VAL A 1229 -20.86 -18.92 5.64
C VAL A 1229 -21.43 -18.79 4.22
N TRP A 1230 -21.08 -17.70 3.54
CA TRP A 1230 -21.45 -17.52 2.13
C TRP A 1230 -20.74 -18.54 1.23
N ARG A 1231 -21.46 -19.07 0.25
CA ARG A 1231 -20.93 -20.06 -0.69
C ARG A 1231 -20.25 -19.39 -1.88
N ASP A 1232 -19.17 -19.99 -2.36
CA ASP A 1232 -18.49 -19.62 -3.62
C ASP A 1232 -18.06 -18.13 -3.69
N LEU A 1233 -17.58 -17.58 -2.57
CA LEU A 1233 -17.14 -16.18 -2.48
C LEU A 1233 -16.18 -15.74 -3.60
N PRO A 1234 -15.14 -16.51 -3.98
CA PRO A 1234 -14.23 -16.11 -5.07
C PRO A 1234 -14.95 -15.85 -6.39
N ALA A 1235 -15.92 -16.70 -6.77
CA ALA A 1235 -16.69 -16.50 -7.99
C ALA A 1235 -17.60 -15.27 -7.91
N GLN A 1236 -18.15 -14.99 -6.72
CA GLN A 1236 -18.96 -13.80 -6.50
C GLN A 1236 -18.15 -12.51 -6.59
N VAL A 1237 -16.95 -12.47 -6.01
CA VAL A 1237 -16.01 -11.35 -6.15
C VAL A 1237 -15.66 -11.12 -7.62
N ALA A 1238 -15.28 -12.18 -8.33
CA ALA A 1238 -14.93 -12.10 -9.76
C ALA A 1238 -16.10 -11.55 -10.60
N ARG A 1239 -17.33 -11.99 -10.34
CA ARG A 1239 -18.54 -11.49 -11.01
C ARG A 1239 -18.74 -9.99 -10.76
N LEU A 1240 -18.66 -9.55 -9.52
CA LEU A 1240 -18.90 -8.14 -9.15
C LEU A 1240 -17.79 -7.22 -9.64
N ARG A 1241 -16.54 -7.73 -9.70
CA ARG A 1241 -15.40 -6.99 -10.25
C ARG A 1241 -15.57 -6.70 -11.75
N GLN A 1242 -16.32 -7.51 -12.50
CA GLN A 1242 -16.64 -7.26 -13.91
C GLN A 1242 -17.72 -6.18 -14.12
N LEU A 1243 -18.45 -5.82 -13.05
CA LEU A 1243 -19.41 -4.71 -13.11
C LEU A 1243 -18.66 -3.37 -12.99
N PRO A 1244 -19.17 -2.31 -13.63
CA PRO A 1244 -18.64 -0.96 -13.43
C PRO A 1244 -18.62 -0.58 -11.95
N PRO A 1245 -17.60 0.16 -11.49
CA PRO A 1245 -17.67 0.82 -10.20
C PRO A 1245 -18.89 1.75 -10.19
N HIS A 1246 -19.58 1.80 -9.05
CA HIS A 1246 -20.77 2.64 -8.85
C HIS A 1246 -20.39 3.99 -8.24
#